data_AF-A0A7N8WMK5-F1
#
_entry.id   AF-A0A7N8WMK5-F1
#
_cell.length_a   1.000
_cell.length_b   1.000
_cell.length_c   1.000
_cell.angle_alpha   90.00
_cell.angle_beta   90.00
_cell.angle_gamma   90.00
#
_symmetry.space_group_name_H-M   'P 1'
#
loop_
_entity.id
_entity.type
_entity.pdbx_description
1 polymer ?
#
loop_
_entity_poly.entity_id
_entity_poly.type
_entity_poly.pdbx_seq_one_letter_code
_entity_poly.pdbx_strand_id
1 'polypeptide(L)'
;MGALGKTVWLLLLFGNILCVPFRSVLTYPTGGRKSIQFTPDFKLLFFSTDNLDTVPTIWDVNTSTTTTPAQSQLEVSSQHSHTQTQTHYHKTQIPPEEEEDAEEEETEELGHVDTYAEYRPSKSTIGIAHPDIVVETNTLSSVPPPDITYTLSIAESTINSGLLSALQLEAIIYACQQHEVILQNKHRAGFLIGDGAGVGKGRTVAGIILENYLKGRKKALWFSISNDLKFDAERDLKDIDAANIPVHALNKIKYGDTATSEGVLFATYSALIGESQAGGQHRTRIKQILDWCKPDFDGVIIFDECHKAKNATSTKMGKAVLDLQNKLPQARVVYASATGASEPKNMIYMSRLGIWGEGTPFRTFDDFLHAIEKRGVGAMEIVAMDMKVSGMYIARQLSFSGVSFRIEEIGLDNDFKLVYNKAAKLWAEALQVFMRAADELGLVSRKSLWGQFWSSHQRFFKYLCIAAKVRCLVELAQKELEAGKCIVIGLQSTGESRTREVLDENDGHLDRFVSAAEGVFQSLVTKHFPSEKQRSEKAPGNKRKRKPKGRQPKVPKHTVDSGGVINITDDSSSDSDGMDTDSNSSPDSMQDNDDVIFVNHTSCQTGREETFFLQFVLIEEMKQGLLNKISDLGRELPLNTLDELIDKFGGPDKVSEMTGRKGRVIRRPDGSVRYESRAEQGLTIDHINIKEKDRFMSGEKLVAIISEAASSGISLQADKRVKNQRRRVHMTLELPWSADRAIQQFGRTHRSNQVTAPEYIFLISELAGERRFASIVAKRLESLGALTHGDRRATESRDLSKYNFENKYGTKALDKITKAILGHIENKVPPPKGYPGGDAIFFRDMKHGMMDVGIFCKESRFGISTEKDCSITKFLNRILGLEVHKQNYLFQYFTDNFDYLIEKDKKEGKYDMGILDLAPGNDEIYEEKQETFMTAGNPQDGQVVLYKISVDRGMPWDEAYNRSLKLSGPNEGFYLSQKLRGNHPCVLLAEQGRGKNFIVYKPNIGKQTHPESLENLHQRYRKVTAEESRDIWENQFTFSFKKCSHANWNGKCKKIEEGQECLQGMRLRQYHMLCGALLRVWKRVSDVVADITSSSILQIVRLKTKQHNKQVGIKIPENCVARVREELLLMDEEVKRKRKEKEQQAAEQRLAVERMLAPSDLLLLPSGPIVRSLPVLCTAHPYLLPTIASTYLRLLRLWRARSISDFYTKVCPSQ
;
A
#
# COMPACT_ATOMS: atom_id res chain seq x y z
N MET A 1 40.87 -27.50 18.04
CA MET A 1 41.60 -28.78 17.77
C MET A 1 40.58 -29.84 17.40
N GLY A 2 40.87 -30.77 16.48
CA GLY A 2 39.99 -31.91 16.10
C GLY A 2 38.70 -31.49 15.34
N ALA A 3 38.47 -31.72 14.04
CA ALA A 3 38.94 -32.71 13.06
C ALA A 3 38.32 -34.14 13.24
N LEU A 4 37.93 -34.90 12.21
CA LEU A 4 37.68 -34.64 10.77
C LEU A 4 37.02 -35.90 10.12
N GLY A 5 36.31 -35.78 8.99
CA GLY A 5 35.91 -36.90 8.11
C GLY A 5 34.50 -36.72 7.49
N LYS A 6 34.23 -36.59 6.17
CA LYS A 6 34.70 -37.25 4.92
C LYS A 6 34.00 -38.58 4.58
N THR A 7 33.57 -38.91 3.34
CA THR A 7 33.01 -38.14 2.19
C THR A 7 32.41 -39.15 1.14
N VAL A 8 31.77 -38.65 0.06
CA VAL A 8 31.89 -39.17 -1.34
C VAL A 8 31.08 -40.40 -1.85
N TRP A 9 30.12 -40.12 -2.77
CA TRP A 9 29.94 -40.69 -4.15
C TRP A 9 28.96 -41.83 -4.56
N LEU A 10 27.91 -41.42 -5.33
CA LEU A 10 27.73 -41.59 -6.82
C LEU A 10 26.96 -42.78 -7.49
N LEU A 11 25.84 -42.43 -8.16
CA LEU A 11 25.35 -42.76 -9.53
C LEU A 11 24.87 -44.15 -10.07
N LEU A 12 23.94 -44.02 -11.04
CA LEU A 12 23.59 -44.84 -12.23
C LEU A 12 22.75 -46.16 -12.17
N LEU A 13 21.42 -45.98 -12.30
CA LEU A 13 20.53 -46.30 -13.46
C LEU A 13 20.47 -47.68 -14.19
N PHE A 14 19.22 -47.97 -14.64
CA PHE A 14 18.73 -48.94 -15.66
C PHE A 14 18.76 -50.47 -15.37
N GLY A 15 17.74 -51.21 -15.87
CA GLY A 15 17.57 -52.66 -15.60
C GLY A 15 16.52 -53.40 -16.46
N ASN A 16 15.22 -53.07 -16.34
CA ASN A 16 14.10 -53.48 -17.24
C ASN A 16 13.56 -54.96 -17.17
N ILE A 17 12.42 -55.21 -17.85
CA ILE A 17 11.93 -56.51 -18.44
C ILE A 17 11.01 -57.51 -17.65
N LEU A 18 9.69 -57.45 -17.99
CA LEU A 18 8.70 -58.50 -18.38
C LEU A 18 7.92 -59.47 -17.42
N CYS A 19 6.57 -59.30 -17.43
CA CYS A 19 5.51 -60.25 -17.90
C CYS A 19 4.87 -61.44 -17.08
N VAL A 20 3.61 -61.21 -16.61
CA VAL A 20 2.31 -61.95 -16.81
C VAL A 20 2.18 -63.50 -16.59
N PRO A 21 0.98 -64.14 -16.72
CA PRO A 21 -0.29 -63.98 -15.98
C PRO A 21 -0.91 -65.34 -15.51
N PHE A 22 -2.14 -65.38 -14.93
CA PHE A 22 -3.30 -66.13 -15.51
C PHE A 22 -4.68 -65.85 -14.85
N ARG A 23 -5.73 -66.56 -15.31
CA ARG A 23 -7.16 -66.18 -15.38
C ARG A 23 -8.13 -67.06 -14.55
N SER A 24 -9.08 -66.39 -13.87
CA SER A 24 -10.57 -66.53 -13.98
C SER A 24 -11.43 -67.72 -13.45
N VAL A 25 -12.65 -67.34 -12.98
CA VAL A 25 -14.01 -67.82 -13.40
C VAL A 25 -14.93 -68.67 -12.46
N LEU A 26 -16.17 -68.17 -12.25
CA LEU A 26 -17.52 -68.83 -12.23
C LEU A 26 -18.45 -68.89 -10.96
N THR A 27 -19.72 -68.52 -11.21
CA THR A 27 -21.04 -69.01 -10.66
C THR A 27 -21.80 -68.39 -9.45
N TYR A 28 -23.14 -68.50 -9.54
CA TYR A 28 -24.30 -68.01 -8.74
C TYR A 28 -25.10 -69.23 -8.15
N PRO A 29 -26.37 -69.23 -7.59
CA PRO A 29 -27.49 -68.24 -7.58
C PRO A 29 -28.43 -68.15 -6.32
N THR A 30 -29.62 -67.51 -6.48
CA THR A 30 -30.88 -67.48 -5.65
C THR A 30 -31.05 -66.36 -4.58
N GLY A 31 -32.24 -65.76 -4.35
CA GLY A 31 -33.50 -65.71 -5.15
C GLY A 31 -34.77 -65.14 -4.44
N GLY A 32 -35.63 -64.37 -5.16
CA GLY A 32 -37.01 -63.92 -4.75
C GLY A 32 -37.19 -62.38 -4.67
N ARG A 33 -38.04 -61.65 -5.43
CA ARG A 33 -39.53 -61.64 -5.70
C ARG A 33 -40.36 -61.03 -4.54
N LYS A 34 -41.35 -60.12 -4.71
CA LYS A 34 -42.23 -59.63 -5.82
C LYS A 34 -42.38 -58.08 -5.72
N SER A 35 -42.58 -57.20 -6.72
CA SER A 35 -43.44 -57.10 -7.95
C SER A 35 -44.96 -56.95 -7.64
N ILE A 36 -45.77 -56.06 -8.26
CA ILE A 36 -45.67 -55.28 -9.53
C ILE A 36 -46.25 -53.82 -9.29
N GLN A 37 -46.82 -52.90 -10.12
CA GLN A 37 -47.56 -52.84 -11.41
C GLN A 37 -47.50 -51.39 -12.02
N PHE A 38 -46.83 -51.14 -13.16
CA PHE A 38 -47.32 -50.80 -14.53
C PHE A 38 -47.72 -49.34 -14.95
N THR A 39 -47.28 -48.96 -16.16
CA THR A 39 -47.62 -47.76 -17.00
C THR A 39 -48.26 -48.21 -18.33
N PRO A 40 -48.73 -47.28 -19.22
CA PRO A 40 -47.94 -46.81 -20.39
C PRO A 40 -48.21 -45.30 -20.73
N ASP A 41 -47.79 -44.63 -21.82
CA ASP A 41 -47.23 -44.93 -23.18
C ASP A 41 -46.05 -43.96 -23.52
N PHE A 42 -44.91 -44.39 -24.12
CA PHE A 42 -44.57 -44.58 -25.56
C PHE A 42 -44.64 -43.29 -26.43
N LYS A 43 -43.65 -42.93 -27.29
CA LYS A 43 -42.45 -43.60 -27.90
C LYS A 43 -41.24 -42.61 -27.85
N LEU A 44 -39.94 -42.94 -27.74
CA LEU A 44 -39.06 -44.09 -28.09
C LEU A 44 -38.30 -43.94 -29.43
N LEU A 45 -36.98 -43.68 -29.36
CA LEU A 45 -35.95 -44.13 -30.31
C LEU A 45 -34.56 -44.18 -29.62
N PHE A 46 -33.68 -45.09 -30.06
CA PHE A 46 -32.34 -45.40 -29.49
C PHE A 46 -31.22 -44.62 -30.25
N PHE A 47 -29.95 -44.48 -29.81
CA PHE A 47 -29.02 -45.52 -29.32
C PHE A 47 -27.81 -45.01 -28.50
N SER A 48 -27.29 -45.94 -27.68
CA SER A 48 -25.91 -46.09 -27.16
C SER A 48 -25.24 -45.00 -26.32
N THR A 49 -24.64 -45.44 -25.21
CA THR A 49 -23.78 -44.66 -24.29
C THR A 49 -22.31 -45.02 -24.51
N ASP A 50 -21.42 -44.03 -24.44
CA ASP A 50 -20.07 -44.20 -23.89
C ASP A 50 -19.46 -42.83 -23.50
N ASN A 51 -18.51 -42.85 -22.55
CA ASN A 51 -17.86 -41.72 -21.88
C ASN A 51 -18.69 -40.90 -20.86
N LEU A 52 -17.98 -40.40 -19.83
CA LEU A 52 -18.47 -39.42 -18.87
C LEU A 52 -17.99 -38.02 -19.28
N ASP A 53 -18.88 -37.04 -19.34
CA ASP A 53 -18.50 -35.65 -19.63
C ASP A 53 -17.87 -34.95 -18.42
N THR A 54 -16.57 -34.62 -18.55
CA THR A 54 -15.92 -33.61 -17.72
C THR A 54 -16.35 -32.21 -18.17
N VAL A 55 -16.93 -31.41 -17.27
CA VAL A 55 -17.36 -30.03 -17.57
C VAL A 55 -16.15 -29.14 -17.92
N PRO A 56 -16.08 -28.51 -19.10
CA PRO A 56 -14.93 -27.68 -19.49
C PRO A 56 -14.85 -26.35 -18.73
N THR A 57 -13.63 -25.99 -18.30
CA THR A 57 -13.29 -24.64 -17.82
C THR A 57 -12.92 -23.69 -18.97
N ILE A 58 -13.06 -22.38 -18.75
CA ILE A 58 -13.14 -21.32 -19.78
C ILE A 58 -11.87 -21.01 -20.60
N TRP A 59 -10.84 -21.86 -20.60
CA TRP A 59 -9.49 -21.51 -21.09
C TRP A 59 -9.07 -22.09 -22.46
N ASP A 60 -9.82 -23.03 -23.03
CA ASP A 60 -9.46 -23.70 -24.29
C ASP A 60 -10.20 -23.16 -25.54
N VAL A 61 -9.69 -22.09 -26.16
CA VAL A 61 -10.00 -21.74 -27.56
C VAL A 61 -8.76 -21.24 -28.31
N ASN A 62 -8.17 -22.10 -29.14
CA ASN A 62 -7.19 -21.68 -30.15
C ASN A 62 -7.88 -21.03 -31.36
N THR A 63 -7.51 -19.79 -31.72
CA THR A 63 -7.97 -19.16 -32.96
C THR A 63 -6.99 -19.43 -34.11
N SER A 64 -7.19 -20.54 -34.83
CA SER A 64 -6.50 -20.80 -36.09
C SER A 64 -7.07 -19.94 -37.22
N THR A 65 -6.25 -19.08 -37.83
CA THR A 65 -6.60 -18.36 -39.05
C THR A 65 -6.58 -19.30 -40.26
N THR A 66 -7.69 -19.35 -41.01
CA THR A 66 -7.78 -20.04 -42.30
C THR A 66 -8.27 -19.06 -43.35
N THR A 67 -7.52 -18.96 -44.45
CA THR A 67 -7.73 -17.99 -45.54
C THR A 67 -8.43 -18.62 -46.75
N THR A 68 -8.75 -17.78 -47.74
CA THR A 68 -9.30 -18.09 -49.09
C THR A 68 -10.81 -18.39 -49.16
N PRO A 69 -11.45 -18.18 -50.33
CA PRO A 69 -11.29 -17.01 -51.23
C PRO A 69 -12.64 -16.42 -51.69
N ALA A 70 -12.60 -15.23 -52.30
CA ALA A 70 -13.74 -14.68 -53.05
C ALA A 70 -13.26 -14.01 -54.35
N GLN A 71 -13.86 -14.37 -55.48
CA GLN A 71 -13.64 -13.72 -56.79
C GLN A 71 -14.89 -12.93 -57.20
N SER A 72 -14.65 -11.75 -57.78
CA SER A 72 -15.47 -11.01 -58.77
C SER A 72 -16.98 -11.26 -58.87
N GLN A 73 -17.77 -10.18 -58.81
CA GLN A 73 -18.41 -9.59 -60.00
C GLN A 73 -19.08 -8.22 -59.71
N LEU A 74 -18.96 -7.30 -60.68
CA LEU A 74 -19.95 -6.32 -61.23
C LEU A 74 -20.85 -5.48 -60.28
N GLU A 75 -21.21 -4.21 -60.53
CA GLU A 75 -20.78 -3.15 -61.48
C GLU A 75 -21.50 -1.80 -61.13
N VAL A 76 -21.28 -0.73 -61.90
CA VAL A 76 -22.17 0.46 -62.16
C VAL A 76 -21.93 1.81 -61.41
N SER A 77 -21.50 2.80 -62.20
CA SER A 77 -21.73 4.28 -62.20
C SER A 77 -21.23 5.25 -61.09
N SER A 78 -20.08 5.91 -61.37
CA SER A 78 -19.88 7.38 -61.59
C SER A 78 -20.55 8.44 -60.68
N GLN A 79 -19.89 9.54 -60.26
CA GLN A 79 -19.45 10.66 -61.15
C GLN A 79 -18.26 11.51 -60.59
N HIS A 80 -17.87 12.57 -61.31
CA HIS A 80 -16.59 13.29 -61.23
C HIS A 80 -16.50 14.48 -60.24
N SER A 81 -15.27 14.80 -59.82
CA SER A 81 -14.62 16.07 -60.20
C SER A 81 -13.09 15.94 -60.24
N HIS A 82 -12.40 16.74 -61.07
CA HIS A 82 -10.95 16.73 -61.25
C HIS A 82 -10.37 18.14 -61.11
N THR A 83 -9.15 18.23 -60.56
CA THR A 83 -8.18 19.24 -61.00
C THR A 83 -6.77 18.62 -61.04
N GLN A 84 -5.94 19.04 -61.99
CA GLN A 84 -4.61 18.45 -62.25
C GLN A 84 -3.49 19.46 -62.00
N THR A 85 -2.27 18.97 -61.78
CA THR A 85 -1.08 19.53 -62.46
C THR A 85 0.00 18.46 -62.63
N GLN A 86 0.96 18.71 -63.52
CA GLN A 86 1.85 17.72 -64.13
C GLN A 86 3.28 17.78 -63.58
N THR A 87 4.02 16.68 -63.65
CA THR A 87 5.50 16.68 -63.74
C THR A 87 5.97 15.62 -64.74
N HIS A 88 7.13 15.85 -65.35
CA HIS A 88 7.65 15.07 -66.48
C HIS A 88 8.41 13.80 -66.08
N TYR A 89 8.39 12.79 -66.96
CA TYR A 89 9.37 11.71 -66.95
C TYR A 89 10.75 12.21 -67.36
N HIS A 90 11.77 11.91 -66.55
CA HIS A 90 13.13 11.72 -67.06
C HIS A 90 13.78 10.49 -66.41
N LYS A 91 14.64 9.82 -67.16
CA LYS A 91 15.05 8.43 -66.89
C LYS A 91 16.55 8.36 -66.65
N THR A 92 16.95 8.34 -65.38
CA THR A 92 18.35 8.23 -64.94
C THR A 92 18.53 6.91 -64.19
N GLN A 93 19.67 6.26 -64.38
CA GLN A 93 19.98 4.98 -63.73
C GLN A 93 20.27 5.17 -62.24
N ILE A 94 19.77 4.26 -61.41
CA ILE A 94 20.03 4.19 -59.96
C ILE A 94 21.07 3.05 -59.74
N PRO A 95 22.14 3.26 -58.96
CA PRO A 95 23.06 2.19 -58.56
C PRO A 95 22.38 1.11 -57.68
N PRO A 96 23.01 -0.05 -57.45
CA PRO A 96 22.47 -1.05 -56.54
C PRO A 96 22.32 -0.50 -55.12
N GLU A 97 21.19 -0.77 -54.48
CA GLU A 97 20.95 -0.44 -53.07
C GLU A 97 21.80 -1.36 -52.18
N GLU A 98 22.63 -0.78 -51.31
CA GLU A 98 23.16 -1.52 -50.16
C GLU A 98 22.02 -1.63 -49.13
N GLU A 99 21.58 -2.86 -48.82
CA GLU A 99 20.61 -3.13 -47.75
C GLU A 99 21.24 -2.80 -46.38
N GLU A 100 21.30 -1.51 -46.00
CA GLU A 100 21.45 -1.07 -44.61
C GLU A 100 20.16 -1.43 -43.85
N ASP A 101 20.06 -2.73 -43.53
CA ASP A 101 19.18 -3.35 -42.56
C ASP A 101 19.49 -2.71 -41.19
N ALA A 102 18.93 -1.53 -40.96
CA ALA A 102 19.13 -0.76 -39.74
C ALA A 102 18.68 -1.61 -38.54
N GLU A 103 19.63 -1.99 -37.68
CA GLU A 103 19.32 -2.60 -36.39
C GLU A 103 18.51 -1.58 -35.58
N GLU A 104 17.17 -1.68 -35.62
CA GLU A 104 16.26 -0.84 -34.82
C GLU A 104 16.68 -0.89 -33.35
N GLU A 105 16.61 0.25 -32.66
CA GLU A 105 17.18 0.36 -31.31
C GLU A 105 16.38 -0.45 -30.29
N GLU A 106 16.78 -1.71 -30.11
CA GLU A 106 16.01 -2.74 -29.39
C GLU A 106 15.53 -2.26 -28.02
N THR A 107 14.22 -2.40 -27.83
CA THR A 107 13.52 -2.11 -26.57
C THR A 107 14.05 -2.99 -25.44
N GLU A 108 14.05 -2.45 -24.23
CA GLU A 108 14.87 -2.97 -23.14
C GLU A 108 14.19 -4.09 -22.35
N GLU A 109 14.89 -5.19 -22.10
CA GLU A 109 14.46 -6.19 -21.13
C GLU A 109 14.69 -5.64 -19.70
N LEU A 110 13.66 -4.98 -19.19
CA LEU A 110 13.54 -4.49 -17.81
C LEU A 110 12.54 -5.39 -17.05
N GLY A 111 12.81 -5.68 -15.78
CA GLY A 111 11.99 -6.64 -15.02
C GLY A 111 11.93 -6.39 -13.53
N HIS A 112 11.32 -7.34 -12.81
CA HIS A 112 11.19 -7.30 -11.35
C HIS A 112 11.79 -8.58 -10.74
N VAL A 113 12.88 -8.41 -10.00
CA VAL A 113 13.47 -9.39 -9.07
C VAL A 113 13.07 -9.03 -7.64
N ASP A 114 13.15 -9.99 -6.72
CA ASP A 114 12.82 -9.96 -5.28
C ASP A 114 12.40 -8.61 -4.66
N THR A 115 11.26 -8.59 -3.97
CA THR A 115 10.71 -7.36 -3.39
C THR A 115 11.45 -6.90 -2.13
N TYR A 116 12.12 -7.80 -1.40
CA TYR A 116 12.74 -7.56 -0.08
C TYR A 116 14.15 -8.12 0.05
N ALA A 117 14.93 -7.58 0.99
CA ALA A 117 16.20 -8.13 1.46
C ALA A 117 16.14 -8.40 2.97
N GLU A 118 16.91 -9.38 3.47
CA GLU A 118 17.14 -9.54 4.91
C GLU A 118 17.86 -8.31 5.47
N TYR A 119 17.34 -7.78 6.57
CA TYR A 119 17.91 -6.62 7.25
C TYR A 119 18.82 -7.05 8.40
N ARG A 120 20.04 -6.54 8.41
CA ARG A 120 20.96 -6.59 9.55
C ARG A 120 21.56 -5.21 9.78
N PRO A 121 21.70 -4.75 11.03
CA PRO A 121 22.43 -3.53 11.35
C PRO A 121 23.81 -3.54 10.71
N SER A 122 24.12 -2.51 9.91
CA SER A 122 25.39 -2.42 9.15
C SER A 122 26.33 -1.35 9.69
N LYS A 123 25.83 -0.50 10.60
CA LYS A 123 26.59 0.55 11.30
C LYS A 123 26.67 0.28 12.81
N SER A 124 25.60 -0.26 13.41
CA SER A 124 25.57 -0.63 14.82
C SER A 124 26.18 -2.01 15.07
N THR A 125 27.06 -2.11 16.07
CA THR A 125 27.70 -3.36 16.51
C THR A 125 27.19 -3.85 17.87
N ILE A 126 26.20 -3.19 18.47
CA ILE A 126 25.73 -3.47 19.84
C ILE A 126 24.44 -4.29 19.90
N GLY A 127 24.34 -5.15 20.93
CA GLY A 127 23.18 -6.01 21.18
C GLY A 127 23.14 -7.29 20.34
N ILE A 128 22.16 -8.14 20.63
CA ILE A 128 22.01 -9.44 19.96
C ILE A 128 21.10 -9.36 18.73
N ALA A 129 21.21 -10.34 17.83
CA ALA A 129 20.29 -10.50 16.70
C ALA A 129 18.82 -10.61 17.15
N HIS A 130 17.91 -10.07 16.35
CA HIS A 130 16.46 -10.16 16.59
C HIS A 130 15.97 -11.62 16.46
N PRO A 131 15.03 -12.10 17.29
CA PRO A 131 14.65 -13.51 17.39
C PRO A 131 13.96 -14.13 16.15
N ASP A 132 13.58 -13.29 15.18
CA ASP A 132 12.93 -13.66 13.92
C ASP A 132 13.55 -12.85 12.77
N ILE A 133 13.52 -13.39 11.55
CA ILE A 133 14.07 -12.73 10.36
C ILE A 133 13.31 -11.42 10.09
N VAL A 134 14.04 -10.31 10.07
CA VAL A 134 13.53 -8.98 9.71
C VAL A 134 14.06 -8.61 8.32
N VAL A 135 13.24 -7.91 7.53
CA VAL A 135 13.50 -7.54 6.13
C VAL A 135 13.21 -6.06 5.91
N GLU A 136 13.81 -5.46 4.88
CA GLU A 136 13.39 -4.17 4.32
C GLU A 136 13.18 -4.29 2.80
N THR A 137 12.50 -3.31 2.19
CA THR A 137 12.28 -3.34 0.73
C THR A 137 13.63 -3.36 0.01
N ASN A 138 13.71 -4.03 -1.15
CA ASN A 138 14.99 -4.15 -1.85
C ASN A 138 15.54 -2.77 -2.27
N THR A 139 14.66 -1.79 -2.52
CA THR A 139 14.99 -0.37 -2.70
C THR A 139 15.63 0.26 -1.48
N LEU A 140 15.03 0.18 -0.29
CA LEU A 140 15.65 0.67 0.94
C LEU A 140 16.98 -0.02 1.24
N SER A 141 17.12 -1.32 0.90
CA SER A 141 18.36 -2.08 1.10
C SER A 141 19.54 -1.59 0.25
N SER A 142 19.28 -0.84 -0.83
CA SER A 142 20.30 -0.28 -1.71
C SER A 142 20.90 1.03 -1.20
N VAL A 143 20.39 1.58 -0.10
CA VAL A 143 20.98 2.77 0.54
C VAL A 143 21.32 2.47 2.01
N PRO A 144 22.57 2.69 2.46
CA PRO A 144 22.92 2.55 3.86
C PRO A 144 22.34 3.71 4.69
N PRO A 145 22.02 3.50 5.97
CA PRO A 145 21.80 4.60 6.91
C PRO A 145 23.13 5.34 7.18
N PRO A 146 23.10 6.59 7.70
CA PRO A 146 24.30 7.37 7.95
C PRO A 146 25.17 6.77 9.06
N ASP A 147 26.41 7.24 9.17
CA ASP A 147 27.30 6.81 10.25
C ASP A 147 26.78 7.19 11.64
N ILE A 148 27.06 6.33 12.62
CA ILE A 148 26.64 6.50 14.00
C ILE A 148 27.63 7.41 14.72
N THR A 149 27.11 8.49 15.31
CA THR A 149 27.84 9.42 16.18
C THR A 149 27.30 9.44 17.61
N TYR A 150 26.08 8.96 17.84
CA TYR A 150 25.44 8.97 19.15
C TYR A 150 25.83 7.77 20.03
N THR A 151 26.04 8.01 21.33
CA THR A 151 26.35 6.97 22.33
C THR A 151 25.24 6.85 23.38
N LEU A 152 24.68 5.65 23.50
CA LEU A 152 23.62 5.31 24.45
C LEU A 152 24.12 5.34 25.91
N SER A 153 23.18 5.52 26.84
CA SER A 153 23.31 5.39 28.30
C SER A 153 22.61 4.14 28.84
N ILE A 154 21.80 3.45 28.02
CA ILE A 154 21.16 2.18 28.38
C ILE A 154 22.22 1.17 28.85
N ALA A 155 21.95 0.49 29.96
CA ALA A 155 22.91 -0.39 30.61
C ALA A 155 23.29 -1.61 29.74
N GLU A 156 24.56 -2.02 29.83
CA GLU A 156 25.07 -3.23 29.16
C GLU A 156 24.30 -4.50 29.55
N SER A 157 23.74 -4.56 30.77
CA SER A 157 22.88 -5.67 31.20
C SER A 157 21.63 -5.80 30.32
N THR A 158 20.93 -4.69 30.04
CA THR A 158 19.75 -4.64 29.14
C THR A 158 20.10 -5.02 27.70
N ILE A 159 21.28 -4.62 27.23
CA ILE A 159 21.79 -4.87 25.88
C ILE A 159 22.21 -6.34 25.71
N ASN A 160 23.03 -6.86 26.63
CA ASN A 160 23.62 -8.20 26.55
C ASN A 160 22.63 -9.32 26.89
N SER A 161 21.60 -9.04 27.69
CA SER A 161 20.47 -9.96 27.91
C SER A 161 19.44 -9.95 26.78
N GLY A 162 19.55 -9.03 25.81
CA GLY A 162 18.71 -9.02 24.60
C GLY A 162 17.28 -8.55 24.80
N LEU A 163 16.98 -7.81 25.89
CA LEU A 163 15.66 -7.20 26.09
C LEU A 163 15.31 -6.21 24.96
N LEU A 164 16.35 -5.51 24.48
CA LEU A 164 16.39 -4.79 23.21
C LEU A 164 17.35 -5.49 22.25
N SER A 165 16.88 -5.82 21.05
CA SER A 165 17.72 -6.39 19.98
C SER A 165 18.54 -5.31 19.25
N ALA A 166 19.61 -5.72 18.55
CA ALA A 166 20.52 -4.82 17.84
C ALA A 166 19.80 -3.85 16.89
N LEU A 167 18.75 -4.30 16.17
CA LEU A 167 17.97 -3.44 15.27
C LEU A 167 17.06 -2.44 16.01
N GLN A 168 16.65 -2.75 17.24
CA GLN A 168 15.91 -1.83 18.10
C GLN A 168 16.86 -0.79 18.71
N LEU A 169 18.05 -1.20 19.16
CA LEU A 169 19.12 -0.32 19.64
C LEU A 169 19.59 0.65 18.54
N GLU A 170 19.80 0.17 17.32
CA GLU A 170 20.12 0.98 16.14
C GLU A 170 19.05 2.05 15.85
N ALA A 171 17.76 1.71 15.96
CA ALA A 171 16.68 2.68 15.80
C ALA A 171 16.61 3.70 16.95
N ILE A 172 16.96 3.31 18.18
CA ILE A 172 17.08 4.23 19.33
C ILE A 172 18.27 5.19 19.11
N ILE A 173 19.41 4.68 18.62
CA ILE A 173 20.59 5.49 18.26
C ILE A 173 20.22 6.53 17.21
N TYR A 174 19.64 6.13 16.07
CA TYR A 174 19.31 7.09 15.01
C TYR A 174 18.25 8.10 15.43
N ALA A 175 17.24 7.70 16.22
CA ALA A 175 16.28 8.64 16.80
C ALA A 175 16.96 9.68 17.69
N CYS A 176 17.87 9.25 18.58
CA CYS A 176 18.58 10.16 19.49
C CYS A 176 19.58 11.06 18.76
N GLN A 177 20.29 10.55 17.74
CA GLN A 177 21.19 11.31 16.87
C GLN A 177 20.43 12.39 16.10
N GLN A 178 19.29 12.04 15.48
CA GLN A 178 18.43 12.99 14.79
C GLN A 178 17.83 14.04 15.75
N HIS A 179 17.57 13.67 17.01
CA HIS A 179 17.12 14.60 18.06
C HIS A 179 18.19 15.61 18.52
N GLU A 180 19.46 15.48 18.15
CA GLU A 180 20.48 16.51 18.38
C GLU A 180 20.36 17.67 17.37
N VAL A 181 19.70 17.41 16.23
CA VAL A 181 19.62 18.35 15.11
C VAL A 181 18.51 19.40 15.28
N ILE A 182 18.83 20.64 14.93
CA ILE A 182 17.89 21.77 14.87
C ILE A 182 17.70 22.18 13.41
N LEU A 183 16.44 22.28 12.98
CA LEU A 183 16.04 22.72 11.63
C LEU A 183 16.17 24.26 11.50
N GLN A 184 16.24 24.77 10.27
CA GLN A 184 16.39 26.21 10.01
C GLN A 184 15.29 27.08 10.65
N ASN A 185 14.05 26.57 10.74
CA ASN A 185 12.93 27.20 11.45
C ASN A 185 13.04 27.15 13.00
N LYS A 186 14.22 26.82 13.55
CA LYS A 186 14.56 26.73 14.99
C LYS A 186 13.84 25.62 15.76
N HIS A 187 13.08 24.76 15.10
CA HIS A 187 12.49 23.56 15.70
C HIS A 187 13.51 22.42 15.77
N ARG A 188 13.44 21.61 16.83
CA ARG A 188 14.18 20.33 16.91
C ARG A 188 13.63 19.34 15.89
N ALA A 189 14.53 18.66 15.18
CA ALA A 189 14.16 17.64 14.19
C ALA A 189 13.49 16.43 14.84
N GLY A 190 12.64 15.75 14.07
CA GLY A 190 11.94 14.52 14.45
C GLY A 190 12.45 13.31 13.67
N PHE A 191 12.04 12.12 14.13
CA PHE A 191 12.41 10.84 13.55
C PHE A 191 11.15 9.98 13.28
N LEU A 192 11.12 9.23 12.17
CA LEU A 192 10.02 8.35 11.79
C LEU A 192 10.42 6.87 11.91
N ILE A 193 9.76 6.15 12.82
CA ILE A 193 9.80 4.69 12.92
C ILE A 193 8.69 4.12 12.03
N GLY A 194 9.06 3.74 10.81
CA GLY A 194 8.21 3.03 9.85
C GLY A 194 8.21 1.50 10.01
N ASP A 195 8.80 0.96 11.09
CA ASP A 195 8.84 -0.48 11.33
C ASP A 195 7.43 -1.11 11.37
N GLY A 196 7.31 -2.34 10.87
CA GLY A 196 6.07 -3.07 10.70
C GLY A 196 5.39 -3.53 12.00
N ALA A 197 4.40 -4.40 11.87
CA ALA A 197 3.88 -5.16 13.00
C ALA A 197 4.91 -6.19 13.48
N GLY A 198 4.99 -6.44 14.78
CA GLY A 198 5.82 -7.50 15.37
C GLY A 198 7.33 -7.26 15.43
N VAL A 199 7.89 -6.25 14.74
CA VAL A 199 9.32 -5.84 14.86
C VAL A 199 9.65 -5.21 16.24
N GLY A 200 8.61 -4.90 17.03
CA GLY A 200 8.77 -4.45 18.42
C GLY A 200 8.78 -2.93 18.61
N LYS A 201 8.12 -2.15 17.73
CA LYS A 201 8.00 -0.67 17.81
C LYS A 201 7.80 -0.12 19.23
N GLY A 202 6.91 -0.72 20.02
CA GLY A 202 6.63 -0.29 21.39
C GLY A 202 7.83 -0.39 22.34
N ARG A 203 8.66 -1.44 22.21
CA ARG A 203 9.96 -1.55 22.91
C ARG A 203 10.99 -0.55 22.39
N THR A 204 11.04 -0.29 21.08
CA THR A 204 11.90 0.77 20.51
C THR A 204 11.53 2.14 21.10
N VAL A 205 10.23 2.46 21.15
CA VAL A 205 9.69 3.67 21.77
C VAL A 205 10.01 3.74 23.27
N ALA A 206 9.79 2.66 24.00
CA ALA A 206 10.15 2.56 25.42
C ALA A 206 11.65 2.78 25.65
N GLY A 207 12.51 2.28 24.75
CA GLY A 207 13.97 2.50 24.77
C GLY A 207 14.37 3.96 24.51
N ILE A 208 13.69 4.67 23.60
CA ILE A 208 13.91 6.12 23.40
C ILE A 208 13.50 6.91 24.65
N ILE A 209 12.40 6.53 25.30
CA ILE A 209 11.96 7.13 26.57
C ILE A 209 12.98 6.83 27.68
N LEU A 210 13.46 5.60 27.80
CA LEU A 210 14.48 5.19 28.77
C LEU A 210 15.79 5.98 28.59
N GLU A 211 16.33 6.05 27.38
CA GLU A 211 17.56 6.81 27.09
C GLU A 211 17.40 8.28 27.50
N ASN A 212 16.28 8.92 27.16
CA ASN A 212 16.03 10.31 27.54
C ASN A 212 15.82 10.46 29.06
N TYR A 213 15.17 9.51 29.73
CA TYR A 213 15.02 9.48 31.19
C TYR A 213 16.36 9.33 31.92
N LEU A 214 17.31 8.57 31.34
CA LEU A 214 18.69 8.42 31.81
C LEU A 214 19.50 9.70 31.58
N LYS A 215 19.38 10.35 30.40
CA LYS A 215 19.92 11.71 30.13
C LYS A 215 19.19 12.84 30.89
N GLY A 216 18.44 12.53 31.95
CA GLY A 216 17.81 13.50 32.86
C GLY A 216 16.45 14.07 32.45
N ARG A 217 15.89 13.70 31.29
CA ARG A 217 14.60 14.21 30.79
C ARG A 217 13.45 13.40 31.36
N LYS A 218 13.07 13.71 32.60
CA LYS A 218 12.10 12.96 33.41
C LYS A 218 10.63 13.02 32.95
N LYS A 219 10.35 13.58 31.77
CA LYS A 219 8.99 13.75 31.22
C LYS A 219 8.92 13.34 29.76
N ALA A 220 7.94 12.51 29.43
CA ALA A 220 7.58 12.17 28.06
C ALA A 220 6.06 12.22 27.84
N LEU A 221 5.63 12.57 26.62
CA LEU A 221 4.25 12.42 26.16
C LEU A 221 4.15 11.17 25.27
N TRP A 222 3.12 10.35 25.47
CA TRP A 222 2.81 9.23 24.58
C TRP A 222 1.36 9.35 24.11
N PHE A 223 1.18 9.68 22.82
CA PHE A 223 -0.13 9.73 22.16
C PHE A 223 -0.36 8.47 21.35
N SER A 224 -1.50 7.81 21.53
CA SER A 224 -1.90 6.64 20.75
C SER A 224 -3.41 6.63 20.46
N ILE A 225 -3.95 5.54 19.90
CA ILE A 225 -5.34 5.43 19.45
C ILE A 225 -6.32 5.27 20.63
N SER A 226 -6.09 4.27 21.50
CA SER A 226 -6.94 3.99 22.65
C SER A 226 -6.19 4.12 23.98
N ASN A 227 -6.95 4.28 25.06
CA ASN A 227 -6.42 4.32 26.42
C ASN A 227 -5.93 2.92 26.88
N ASP A 228 -6.33 1.85 26.23
CA ASP A 228 -5.97 0.47 26.62
C ASP A 228 -4.52 0.14 26.25
N LEU A 229 -4.00 0.77 25.19
CA LEU A 229 -2.60 0.71 24.77
C LEU A 229 -1.64 1.33 25.82
N LYS A 230 -2.18 1.95 26.87
CA LYS A 230 -1.44 2.33 28.08
C LYS A 230 -0.88 1.10 28.81
N PHE A 231 -1.59 -0.03 28.79
CA PHE A 231 -1.10 -1.29 29.35
C PHE A 231 -0.04 -1.95 28.45
N ASP A 232 -0.15 -1.78 27.13
CA ASP A 232 0.93 -2.14 26.19
C ASP A 232 2.20 -1.31 26.47
N ALA A 233 2.07 0.01 26.69
CA ALA A 233 3.20 0.88 27.05
C ALA A 233 3.84 0.51 28.41
N GLU A 234 3.04 0.19 29.43
CA GLU A 234 3.53 -0.30 30.73
C GLU A 234 4.24 -1.65 30.61
N ARG A 235 3.72 -2.57 29.79
CA ARG A 235 4.40 -3.83 29.47
C ARG A 235 5.71 -3.56 28.74
N ASP A 236 5.72 -2.72 27.71
CA ASP A 236 6.90 -2.54 26.85
C ASP A 236 8.04 -1.79 27.56
N LEU A 237 7.73 -0.96 28.57
CA LEU A 237 8.71 -0.44 29.53
C LEU A 237 9.22 -1.55 30.49
N LYS A 238 8.32 -2.37 31.04
CA LYS A 238 8.71 -3.48 31.93
C LYS A 238 9.57 -4.55 31.22
N ASP A 239 9.25 -4.84 29.96
CA ASP A 239 9.96 -5.80 29.10
C ASP A 239 11.41 -5.39 28.80
N ILE A 240 11.79 -4.13 29.07
CA ILE A 240 13.17 -3.60 28.94
C ILE A 240 13.79 -3.18 30.28
N ASP A 241 13.23 -3.66 31.40
CA ASP A 241 13.64 -3.35 32.79
C ASP A 241 13.49 -1.87 33.19
N ALA A 242 12.63 -1.12 32.50
CA ALA A 242 12.31 0.29 32.77
C ALA A 242 11.01 0.47 33.59
N ALA A 243 10.65 -0.52 34.42
CA ALA A 243 9.41 -0.53 35.21
C ALA A 243 9.34 0.57 36.29
N ASN A 244 10.45 1.28 36.53
CA ASN A 244 10.55 2.45 37.41
C ASN A 244 9.99 3.74 36.79
N ILE A 245 9.72 3.78 35.47
CA ILE A 245 9.14 4.96 34.80
C ILE A 245 7.61 4.85 34.85
N PRO A 246 6.90 5.69 35.65
CA PRO A 246 5.45 5.56 35.82
C PRO A 246 4.69 6.06 34.58
N VAL A 247 3.61 5.38 34.21
CA VAL A 247 2.74 5.76 33.10
C VAL A 247 1.40 6.29 33.65
N HIS A 248 1.16 7.58 33.46
CA HIS A 248 -0.03 8.30 33.94
C HIS A 248 -1.05 8.47 32.81
N ALA A 249 -2.28 8.00 32.99
CA ALA A 249 -3.32 8.15 31.98
C ALA A 249 -4.05 9.50 32.13
N LEU A 250 -3.95 10.38 31.13
CA LEU A 250 -4.50 11.75 31.16
C LEU A 250 -6.02 11.77 31.46
N ASN A 251 -6.76 10.75 31.02
CA ASN A 251 -8.20 10.63 31.28
C ASN A 251 -8.54 10.49 32.79
N LYS A 252 -7.64 9.95 33.61
CA LYS A 252 -7.78 9.84 35.07
C LYS A 252 -7.37 11.11 35.82
N ILE A 253 -6.58 12.00 35.19
CA ILE A 253 -6.15 13.29 35.76
C ILE A 253 -7.27 14.34 35.55
N LYS A 254 -7.57 15.13 36.58
CA LYS A 254 -8.61 16.18 36.55
C LYS A 254 -8.19 17.38 35.69
N TYR A 255 -9.15 18.18 35.20
CA TYR A 255 -8.86 19.33 34.33
C TYR A 255 -8.15 20.47 35.07
N GLY A 256 -6.91 20.76 34.67
CA GLY A 256 -6.04 21.76 35.33
C GLY A 256 -5.28 21.22 36.55
N ASP A 257 -5.24 19.91 36.74
CA ASP A 257 -4.35 19.23 37.69
C ASP A 257 -3.06 18.83 36.96
N THR A 258 -1.91 19.15 37.54
CA THR A 258 -0.57 18.87 36.99
C THR A 258 0.35 18.18 38.00
N ALA A 259 -0.21 17.61 39.09
CA ALA A 259 0.54 17.08 40.23
C ALA A 259 1.47 15.89 39.91
N THR A 260 1.28 15.20 38.79
CA THR A 260 2.19 14.16 38.29
C THR A 260 3.50 14.80 37.81
N SER A 261 4.54 14.84 38.66
CA SER A 261 5.79 15.56 38.37
C SER A 261 6.67 14.91 37.29
N GLU A 262 6.73 13.58 37.24
CA GLU A 262 7.62 12.81 36.35
C GLU A 262 6.93 11.56 35.75
N GLY A 263 7.52 11.04 34.67
CA GLY A 263 7.09 9.82 33.98
C GLY A 263 6.56 10.07 32.56
N VAL A 264 5.80 9.08 32.06
CA VAL A 264 5.09 9.16 30.78
C VAL A 264 3.66 9.63 31.03
N LEU A 265 3.26 10.74 30.40
CA LEU A 265 1.86 11.13 30.33
C LEU A 265 1.24 10.52 29.06
N PHE A 266 0.42 9.50 29.25
CA PHE A 266 -0.25 8.75 28.19
C PHE A 266 -1.63 9.35 27.89
N ALA A 267 -1.94 9.56 26.61
CA ALA A 267 -3.19 10.15 26.15
C ALA A 267 -3.62 9.60 24.78
N THR A 268 -4.92 9.71 24.45
CA THR A 268 -5.40 9.45 23.09
C THR A 268 -5.35 10.71 22.23
N TYR A 269 -5.25 10.57 20.90
CA TYR A 269 -5.42 11.72 19.98
C TYR A 269 -6.78 12.42 20.17
N SER A 270 -7.83 11.67 20.50
CA SER A 270 -9.15 12.21 20.84
C SER A 270 -9.17 13.01 22.15
N ALA A 271 -8.23 12.79 23.07
CA ALA A 271 -8.13 13.57 24.29
C ALA A 271 -7.57 14.98 24.05
N LEU A 272 -6.75 15.20 23.01
CA LEU A 272 -6.18 16.52 22.69
C LEU A 272 -7.25 17.61 22.47
N ILE A 273 -8.35 17.23 21.81
CA ILE A 273 -9.49 18.09 21.51
C ILE A 273 -10.51 18.18 22.66
N GLY A 274 -10.22 17.57 23.82
CA GLY A 274 -11.10 17.57 24.97
C GLY A 274 -11.14 18.92 25.69
N GLU A 275 -12.35 19.44 25.93
CA GLU A 275 -12.60 20.65 26.70
C GLU A 275 -13.48 20.39 27.93
N SER A 276 -13.40 21.29 28.90
CA SER A 276 -14.26 21.34 30.07
C SER A 276 -14.75 22.76 30.31
N GLN A 277 -16.05 22.87 30.57
CA GLN A 277 -16.77 24.10 30.92
C GLN A 277 -17.10 24.15 32.44
N ALA A 278 -16.59 23.18 33.21
CA ALA A 278 -16.87 23.06 34.65
C ALA A 278 -16.15 24.16 35.45
N GLY A 279 -16.90 24.93 36.23
CA GLY A 279 -16.37 26.01 37.07
C GLY A 279 -16.21 27.36 36.37
N GLY A 280 -16.77 27.55 35.17
CA GLY A 280 -16.83 28.85 34.49
C GLY A 280 -15.51 29.32 33.85
N GLN A 281 -14.42 28.56 33.99
CA GLN A 281 -13.19 28.74 33.23
C GLN A 281 -13.15 27.71 32.09
N HIS A 282 -12.96 28.16 30.85
CA HIS A 282 -12.75 27.27 29.72
C HIS A 282 -11.38 26.59 29.82
N ARG A 283 -11.36 25.27 30.05
CA ARG A 283 -10.13 24.48 30.23
C ARG A 283 -10.03 23.38 29.17
N THR A 284 -8.98 23.43 28.35
CA THR A 284 -8.71 22.41 27.31
C THR A 284 -7.61 21.45 27.74
N ARG A 285 -7.66 20.20 27.27
CA ARG A 285 -6.63 19.18 27.55
C ARG A 285 -5.28 19.54 26.92
N ILE A 286 -5.26 20.10 25.71
CA ILE A 286 -4.01 20.60 25.10
C ILE A 286 -3.35 21.68 25.97
N LYS A 287 -4.12 22.60 26.58
CA LYS A 287 -3.55 23.57 27.53
C LYS A 287 -2.99 22.87 28.77
N GLN A 288 -3.72 21.94 29.37
CA GLN A 288 -3.22 21.16 30.53
C GLN A 288 -1.91 20.40 30.22
N ILE A 289 -1.75 19.87 29.01
CA ILE A 289 -0.52 19.21 28.55
C ILE A 289 0.63 20.24 28.47
N LEU A 290 0.39 21.42 27.90
CA LEU A 290 1.39 22.49 27.82
C LEU A 290 1.79 23.03 29.21
N ASP A 291 0.81 23.24 30.09
CA ASP A 291 1.01 23.64 31.49
C ASP A 291 1.82 22.57 32.27
N TRP A 292 1.65 21.28 31.93
CA TRP A 292 2.46 20.18 32.47
C TRP A 292 3.88 20.14 31.88
N CYS A 293 4.03 20.35 30.57
CA CYS A 293 5.34 20.38 29.91
C CYS A 293 6.25 21.49 30.46
N LYS A 294 5.68 22.69 30.71
CA LYS A 294 6.39 23.98 30.89
C LYS A 294 7.03 24.52 29.59
N PRO A 295 7.41 25.81 29.51
CA PRO A 295 7.93 26.41 28.28
C PRO A 295 9.20 25.74 27.73
N ASP A 296 10.17 25.44 28.60
CA ASP A 296 11.49 24.93 28.23
C ASP A 296 11.54 23.40 28.01
N PHE A 297 10.43 22.82 27.56
CA PHE A 297 10.28 21.37 27.42
C PHE A 297 11.10 20.81 26.23
N ASP A 298 12.21 20.14 26.56
CA ASP A 298 13.04 19.38 25.60
C ASP A 298 12.75 17.85 25.61
N GLY A 299 11.74 17.43 26.38
CA GLY A 299 11.34 16.04 26.55
C GLY A 299 10.78 15.38 25.29
N VAL A 300 10.53 14.07 25.38
CA VAL A 300 10.12 13.24 24.25
C VAL A 300 8.61 13.35 24.02
N ILE A 301 8.20 13.44 22.75
CA ILE A 301 6.81 13.34 22.30
C ILE A 301 6.72 12.18 21.31
N ILE A 302 6.03 11.11 21.71
CA ILE A 302 5.71 9.98 20.86
C ILE A 302 4.32 10.18 20.26
N PHE A 303 4.24 10.13 18.94
CA PHE A 303 3.01 9.97 18.18
C PHE A 303 2.96 8.53 17.66
N ASP A 304 2.34 7.64 18.42
CA ASP A 304 2.17 6.22 18.12
C ASP A 304 0.91 5.97 17.30
N GLU A 305 1.00 5.03 16.34
CA GLU A 305 0.07 4.83 15.22
C GLU A 305 -0.41 6.16 14.59
N CYS A 306 0.54 7.07 14.34
CA CYS A 306 0.29 8.46 13.94
C CYS A 306 -0.43 8.62 12.59
N HIS A 307 -0.61 7.55 11.80
CA HIS A 307 -1.44 7.56 10.59
C HIS A 307 -2.86 8.08 10.84
N LYS A 308 -3.40 8.00 12.07
CA LYS A 308 -4.71 8.61 12.42
C LYS A 308 -4.73 10.14 12.28
N ALA A 309 -3.58 10.82 12.36
CA ALA A 309 -3.47 12.27 12.21
C ALA A 309 -3.39 12.74 10.73
N LYS A 310 -3.48 11.83 9.75
CA LYS A 310 -3.25 12.13 8.32
C LYS A 310 -4.07 13.29 7.76
N ASN A 311 -5.32 13.48 8.20
CA ASN A 311 -6.16 14.60 7.75
C ASN A 311 -5.86 15.84 8.62
N ALA A 312 -4.60 16.30 8.61
CA ALA A 312 -4.07 17.27 9.58
C ALA A 312 -4.69 18.67 9.43
N THR A 313 -4.90 19.11 8.20
CA THR A 313 -5.54 20.38 7.83
C THR A 313 -7.06 20.34 7.98
N SER A 314 -7.70 19.19 7.76
CA SER A 314 -9.16 19.07 7.74
C SER A 314 -9.79 18.77 9.10
N THR A 315 -9.08 18.12 10.03
CA THR A 315 -9.64 17.66 11.32
C THR A 315 -9.19 18.48 12.52
N LYS A 316 -10.08 18.67 13.52
CA LYS A 316 -9.72 19.30 14.81
C LYS A 316 -8.56 18.58 15.51
N MET A 317 -8.56 17.25 15.45
CA MET A 317 -7.53 16.37 15.99
C MET A 317 -6.16 16.62 15.31
N GLY A 318 -6.16 16.66 13.98
CA GLY A 318 -4.99 16.98 13.16
C GLY A 318 -4.38 18.35 13.48
N LYS A 319 -5.23 19.39 13.56
CA LYS A 319 -4.81 20.74 13.94
C LYS A 319 -4.21 20.77 15.34
N ALA A 320 -4.76 20.02 16.30
CA ALA A 320 -4.21 19.93 17.66
C ALA A 320 -2.82 19.25 17.71
N VAL A 321 -2.55 18.26 16.84
CA VAL A 321 -1.23 17.62 16.71
C VAL A 321 -0.19 18.57 16.12
N LEU A 322 -0.56 19.41 15.16
CA LEU A 322 0.33 20.47 14.63
C LEU A 322 0.56 21.59 15.65
N ASP A 323 -0.51 22.05 16.31
CA ASP A 323 -0.46 23.11 17.33
C ASP A 323 0.43 22.74 18.53
N LEU A 324 0.34 21.49 19.02
CA LEU A 324 1.19 20.98 20.09
C LEU A 324 2.68 20.99 19.70
N GLN A 325 3.01 20.59 18.46
CA GLN A 325 4.39 20.60 17.98
C GLN A 325 4.93 22.04 17.86
N ASN A 326 4.15 22.96 17.31
CA ASN A 326 4.54 24.37 17.17
C ASN A 326 4.74 25.06 18.52
N LYS A 327 3.93 24.72 19.53
CA LYS A 327 4.05 25.28 20.90
C LYS A 327 5.16 24.64 21.74
N LEU A 328 5.73 23.51 21.31
CA LEU A 328 6.85 22.84 21.97
C LEU A 328 8.04 22.72 20.99
N PRO A 329 8.70 23.84 20.63
CA PRO A 329 9.70 23.89 19.56
C PRO A 329 10.97 23.08 19.86
N GLN A 330 11.32 22.89 21.14
CA GLN A 330 12.50 22.14 21.57
C GLN A 330 12.24 20.65 21.86
N ALA A 331 10.99 20.20 21.78
CA ALA A 331 10.61 18.82 22.07
C ALA A 331 11.16 17.82 21.05
N ARG A 332 11.51 16.64 21.54
CA ARG A 332 12.04 15.49 20.80
C ARG A 332 10.92 14.64 20.22
N VAL A 333 10.59 14.85 18.95
CA VAL A 333 9.43 14.21 18.32
C VAL A 333 9.81 12.87 17.69
N VAL A 334 9.01 11.84 17.97
CA VAL A 334 9.06 10.54 17.30
C VAL A 334 7.68 10.24 16.72
N TYR A 335 7.65 9.99 15.40
CA TYR A 335 6.48 9.47 14.72
C TYR A 335 6.65 7.94 14.61
N ALA A 336 5.66 7.16 15.02
CA ALA A 336 5.69 5.71 14.93
C ALA A 336 4.45 5.22 14.16
N SER A 337 4.65 4.78 12.91
CA SER A 337 3.58 4.26 12.06
C SER A 337 4.15 3.48 10.88
N ALA A 338 3.75 2.21 10.76
CA ALA A 338 4.19 1.32 9.67
C ALA A 338 3.78 1.81 8.26
N THR A 339 2.79 2.71 8.17
CA THR A 339 2.25 3.25 6.91
C THR A 339 2.53 4.74 6.73
N GLY A 340 3.35 5.32 7.61
CA GLY A 340 3.60 6.77 7.67
C GLY A 340 4.23 7.36 6.41
N ALA A 341 5.10 6.60 5.74
CA ALA A 341 5.74 6.98 4.47
C ALA A 341 5.24 6.12 3.29
N SER A 342 3.99 5.65 3.33
CA SER A 342 3.40 4.83 2.24
C SER A 342 2.62 5.63 1.20
N GLU A 343 2.16 6.85 1.53
CA GLU A 343 1.39 7.75 0.67
C GLU A 343 1.75 9.19 1.05
N PRO A 344 2.02 10.11 0.10
CA PRO A 344 2.46 11.48 0.44
C PRO A 344 1.48 12.23 1.34
N LYS A 345 0.15 12.08 1.11
CA LYS A 345 -0.91 12.69 1.93
C LYS A 345 -0.83 12.29 3.42
N ASN A 346 -0.28 11.11 3.73
CA ASN A 346 -0.19 10.60 5.10
C ASN A 346 0.97 11.20 5.91
N MET A 347 1.79 12.08 5.31
CA MET A 347 2.96 12.70 5.95
C MET A 347 2.69 14.09 6.55
N ILE A 348 1.59 14.77 6.22
CA ILE A 348 1.38 16.22 6.49
C ILE A 348 1.56 16.66 7.96
N TYR A 349 1.29 15.81 8.96
CA TYR A 349 1.51 16.11 10.38
C TYR A 349 2.98 15.96 10.83
N MET A 350 3.84 15.39 9.99
CA MET A 350 5.25 15.07 10.27
C MET A 350 6.21 16.25 10.00
N SER A 351 5.77 17.48 10.29
CA SER A 351 6.49 18.72 9.94
C SER A 351 7.91 18.83 10.53
N ARG A 352 8.27 18.00 11.52
CA ARG A 352 9.61 17.96 12.12
C ARG A 352 10.60 17.07 11.36
N LEU A 353 10.18 16.38 10.29
CA LEU A 353 11.11 15.69 9.38
C LEU A 353 11.90 16.65 8.47
N GLY A 354 11.52 17.92 8.36
CA GLY A 354 12.30 18.92 7.60
C GLY A 354 12.32 18.75 6.09
N ILE A 355 11.44 17.91 5.52
CA ILE A 355 11.35 17.63 4.07
C ILE A 355 10.79 18.84 3.29
N TRP A 356 9.87 19.59 3.91
CA TRP A 356 9.28 20.83 3.41
C TRP A 356 9.39 21.96 4.44
N GLY A 357 9.25 23.20 3.97
CA GLY A 357 9.39 24.43 4.75
C GLY A 357 10.65 25.23 4.40
N GLU A 358 11.01 26.16 5.30
CA GLU A 358 12.17 27.04 5.14
C GLU A 358 13.48 26.25 4.93
N GLY A 359 14.29 26.67 3.95
CA GLY A 359 15.56 26.01 3.61
C GLY A 359 15.45 24.71 2.81
N THR A 360 14.26 24.29 2.38
CA THR A 360 14.02 23.05 1.63
C THR A 360 13.63 23.32 0.17
N PRO A 361 13.63 22.30 -0.73
CA PRO A 361 13.09 22.44 -2.09
C PRO A 361 11.58 22.69 -2.18
N PHE A 362 10.81 22.43 -1.12
CA PHE A 362 9.35 22.47 -1.10
C PHE A 362 8.87 23.46 -0.02
N ARG A 363 8.39 24.65 -0.40
CA ARG A 363 8.07 25.71 0.58
C ARG A 363 6.90 25.30 1.49
N THR A 364 5.93 24.61 0.94
CA THR A 364 4.72 24.10 1.62
C THR A 364 4.64 22.58 1.51
N PHE A 365 3.74 21.97 2.29
CA PHE A 365 3.39 20.55 2.12
C PHE A 365 2.71 20.31 0.76
N ASP A 366 1.92 21.26 0.27
CA ASP A 366 1.19 21.12 -0.99
C ASP A 366 2.13 21.18 -2.21
N ASP A 367 3.22 21.96 -2.15
CA ASP A 367 4.31 21.90 -3.15
C ASP A 367 4.91 20.49 -3.23
N PHE A 368 5.17 19.87 -2.07
CA PHE A 368 5.69 18.50 -1.97
C PHE A 368 4.67 17.48 -2.49
N LEU A 369 3.40 17.60 -2.09
CA LEU A 369 2.34 16.70 -2.51
C LEU A 369 2.14 16.69 -4.03
N HIS A 370 1.95 17.86 -4.65
CA HIS A 370 1.80 17.98 -6.11
C HIS A 370 3.04 17.49 -6.85
N ALA A 371 4.23 17.74 -6.30
CA ALA A 371 5.47 17.27 -6.88
C ALA A 371 5.57 15.73 -6.89
N ILE A 372 5.20 15.04 -5.81
CA ILE A 372 5.25 13.56 -5.77
C ILE A 372 4.08 12.93 -6.56
N GLU A 373 2.84 13.43 -6.44
CA GLU A 373 1.68 12.81 -7.12
C GLU A 373 1.79 12.87 -8.65
N LYS A 374 2.38 13.94 -9.21
CA LYS A 374 2.62 14.04 -10.66
C LYS A 374 3.60 12.97 -11.20
N ARG A 375 4.43 12.37 -10.33
CA ARG A 375 5.62 11.58 -10.69
C ARG A 375 5.47 10.06 -10.60
N GLY A 376 4.26 9.57 -10.37
CA GLY A 376 3.99 8.12 -10.42
C GLY A 376 4.37 7.36 -9.15
N VAL A 377 4.30 6.03 -9.22
CA VAL A 377 4.27 5.16 -8.03
C VAL A 377 5.63 5.09 -7.32
N GLY A 378 6.73 5.00 -8.09
CA GLY A 378 8.07 4.85 -7.52
C GLY A 378 8.64 6.09 -6.82
N ALA A 379 8.03 7.27 -7.02
CA ALA A 379 8.52 8.52 -6.44
C ALA A 379 8.51 8.51 -4.89
N MET A 380 7.55 7.81 -4.26
CA MET A 380 7.46 7.71 -2.80
C MET A 380 8.58 6.84 -2.20
N GLU A 381 9.07 5.82 -2.92
CA GLU A 381 10.21 5.02 -2.47
C GLU A 381 11.53 5.82 -2.48
N ILE A 382 11.67 6.79 -3.39
CA ILE A 382 12.83 7.70 -3.40
C ILE A 382 12.76 8.70 -2.24
N VAL A 383 11.56 9.15 -1.85
CA VAL A 383 11.39 9.89 -0.57
C VAL A 383 11.84 9.04 0.61
N ALA A 384 11.41 7.78 0.68
CA ALA A 384 11.79 6.85 1.74
C ALA A 384 13.32 6.60 1.80
N MET A 385 14.00 6.48 0.64
CA MET A 385 15.45 6.31 0.57
C MET A 385 16.22 7.57 1.01
N ASP A 386 15.85 8.77 0.54
CA ASP A 386 16.51 10.02 0.95
C ASP A 386 16.33 10.30 2.45
N MET A 387 15.16 9.95 3.01
CA MET A 387 14.90 9.99 4.45
C MET A 387 15.76 8.99 5.25
N LYS A 388 16.02 7.79 4.72
CA LYS A 388 16.91 6.78 5.36
C LYS A 388 18.37 7.23 5.33
N VAL A 389 18.87 7.69 4.18
CA VAL A 389 20.23 8.24 4.03
C VAL A 389 20.44 9.46 4.94
N SER A 390 19.43 10.32 5.06
CA SER A 390 19.47 11.49 5.94
C SER A 390 19.28 11.16 7.45
N GLY A 391 19.17 9.88 7.83
CA GLY A 391 19.03 9.46 9.23
C GLY A 391 17.70 9.80 9.90
N MET A 392 16.67 10.15 9.12
CA MET A 392 15.39 10.67 9.61
C MET A 392 14.32 9.57 9.70
N TYR A 393 14.61 8.39 9.16
CA TYR A 393 13.66 7.31 8.93
C TYR A 393 14.30 5.93 9.01
N ILE A 394 13.58 4.98 9.59
CA ILE A 394 13.90 3.55 9.50
C ILE A 394 12.61 2.74 9.38
N ALA A 395 12.56 1.78 8.45
CA ALA A 395 11.36 0.97 8.21
C ALA A 395 11.71 -0.44 7.76
N ARG A 396 11.47 -1.39 8.67
CA ARG A 396 11.76 -2.81 8.50
C ARG A 396 10.54 -3.62 8.92
N GLN A 397 10.38 -4.83 8.43
CA GLN A 397 9.19 -5.67 8.62
C GLN A 397 9.61 -7.09 9.01
N LEU A 398 8.73 -7.85 9.65
CA LEU A 398 8.97 -9.29 9.82
C LEU A 398 8.89 -9.98 8.46
N SER A 399 9.84 -10.88 8.18
CA SER A 399 9.82 -11.69 6.97
C SER A 399 8.55 -12.54 6.91
N PHE A 400 7.88 -12.54 5.75
CA PHE A 400 6.79 -13.47 5.46
C PHE A 400 7.28 -14.88 5.07
N SER A 401 8.56 -15.21 5.33
CA SER A 401 9.10 -16.56 5.12
C SER A 401 8.30 -17.62 5.91
N GLY A 402 7.88 -18.68 5.22
CA GLY A 402 7.02 -19.73 5.77
C GLY A 402 5.53 -19.36 5.91
N VAL A 403 5.15 -18.10 5.64
CA VAL A 403 3.73 -17.71 5.51
C VAL A 403 3.23 -18.15 4.14
N SER A 404 2.04 -18.75 4.09
CA SER A 404 1.37 -19.11 2.83
C SER A 404 0.06 -18.34 2.68
N PHE A 405 -0.16 -17.77 1.49
CA PHE A 405 -1.39 -17.07 1.14
C PHE A 405 -2.17 -17.88 0.11
N ARG A 406 -3.47 -18.06 0.36
CA ARG A 406 -4.43 -18.70 -0.55
C ARG A 406 -5.61 -17.74 -0.78
N ILE A 407 -6.09 -17.72 -2.01
CA ILE A 407 -7.38 -17.12 -2.37
C ILE A 407 -8.32 -18.28 -2.64
N GLU A 408 -9.52 -18.21 -2.08
CA GLU A 408 -10.63 -19.09 -2.43
C GLU A 408 -11.72 -18.25 -3.09
N GLU A 409 -11.98 -18.50 -4.38
CA GLU A 409 -13.12 -17.90 -5.08
C GLU A 409 -14.37 -18.76 -4.84
N ILE A 410 -15.39 -18.16 -4.22
CA ILE A 410 -16.61 -18.80 -3.76
C ILE A 410 -17.73 -18.51 -4.77
N GLY A 411 -18.15 -19.56 -5.49
CA GLY A 411 -19.38 -19.50 -6.26
C GLY A 411 -20.60 -19.32 -5.35
N LEU A 412 -21.54 -18.46 -5.75
CA LEU A 412 -22.84 -18.36 -5.10
C LEU A 412 -23.73 -19.53 -5.55
N ASP A 413 -24.42 -20.16 -4.60
CA ASP A 413 -25.47 -21.14 -4.89
C ASP A 413 -26.59 -20.54 -5.75
N ASN A 414 -27.26 -21.35 -6.55
CA ASN A 414 -28.34 -20.90 -7.43
C ASN A 414 -29.52 -20.26 -6.65
N ASP A 415 -29.84 -20.80 -5.47
CA ASP A 415 -30.88 -20.24 -4.60
C ASP A 415 -30.44 -18.87 -4.05
N PHE A 416 -29.18 -18.73 -3.65
CA PHE A 416 -28.64 -17.45 -3.19
C PHE A 416 -28.57 -16.41 -4.32
N LYS A 417 -28.23 -16.83 -5.55
CA LYS A 417 -28.34 -16.00 -6.76
C LYS A 417 -29.77 -15.52 -7.00
N LEU A 418 -30.78 -16.36 -6.76
CA LEU A 418 -32.19 -15.97 -6.87
C LEU A 418 -32.57 -14.91 -5.83
N VAL A 419 -32.20 -15.10 -4.56
CA VAL A 419 -32.44 -14.11 -3.48
C VAL A 419 -31.72 -12.79 -3.77
N TYR A 420 -30.46 -12.84 -4.22
CA TYR A 420 -29.68 -11.66 -4.59
C TYR A 420 -30.34 -10.89 -5.75
N ASN A 421 -30.80 -11.60 -6.79
CA ASN A 421 -31.47 -10.98 -7.95
C ASN A 421 -32.86 -10.43 -7.60
N LYS A 422 -33.60 -11.04 -6.66
CA LYS A 422 -34.84 -10.46 -6.09
C LYS A 422 -34.52 -9.16 -5.36
N ALA A 423 -33.49 -9.15 -4.52
CA ALA A 423 -33.09 -7.99 -3.73
C ALA A 423 -32.58 -6.83 -4.60
N ALA A 424 -31.78 -7.10 -5.63
CA ALA A 424 -31.35 -6.12 -6.64
C ALA A 424 -32.55 -5.40 -7.27
N LYS A 425 -33.57 -6.16 -7.71
CA LYS A 425 -34.80 -5.62 -8.30
C LYS A 425 -35.61 -4.78 -7.30
N LEU A 426 -35.69 -5.19 -6.04
CA LEU A 426 -36.40 -4.42 -5.01
C LEU A 426 -35.65 -3.11 -4.66
N TRP A 427 -34.32 -3.08 -4.69
CA TRP A 427 -33.54 -1.84 -4.51
C TRP A 427 -33.68 -0.88 -5.71
N ALA A 428 -33.73 -1.41 -6.93
CA ALA A 428 -34.04 -0.62 -8.14
C ALA A 428 -35.45 -0.01 -8.07
N GLU A 429 -36.46 -0.79 -7.67
CA GLU A 429 -37.81 -0.27 -7.44
C GLU A 429 -37.82 0.77 -6.32
N ALA A 430 -37.14 0.51 -5.20
CA ALA A 430 -37.04 1.44 -4.07
C ALA A 430 -36.43 2.77 -4.50
N LEU A 431 -35.41 2.80 -5.35
CA LEU A 431 -34.86 4.04 -5.91
C LEU A 431 -35.94 4.83 -6.65
N GLN A 432 -36.70 4.18 -7.55
CA GLN A 432 -37.78 4.81 -8.31
C GLN A 432 -38.95 5.29 -7.42
N VAL A 433 -39.21 4.61 -6.30
CA VAL A 433 -40.22 5.02 -5.32
C VAL A 433 -39.73 6.22 -4.49
N PHE A 434 -38.48 6.20 -4.01
CA PHE A 434 -37.85 7.32 -3.28
C PHE A 434 -37.73 8.57 -4.16
N MET A 435 -37.38 8.42 -5.44
CA MET A 435 -37.35 9.54 -6.39
C MET A 435 -38.73 10.17 -6.51
N ARG A 436 -39.77 9.39 -6.82
CA ARG A 436 -41.15 9.87 -6.94
C ARG A 436 -41.65 10.56 -5.66
N ALA A 437 -41.43 9.97 -4.48
CA ALA A 437 -41.83 10.60 -3.22
C ALA A 437 -41.10 11.94 -2.97
N ALA A 438 -39.83 12.05 -3.37
CA ALA A 438 -39.06 13.30 -3.28
C ALA A 438 -39.42 14.34 -4.36
N ASP A 439 -39.97 13.91 -5.50
CA ASP A 439 -40.53 14.76 -6.55
C ASP A 439 -41.90 15.33 -6.14
N GLU A 440 -42.81 14.48 -5.64
CA GLU A 440 -44.13 14.88 -5.13
C GLU A 440 -44.01 15.89 -3.98
N LEU A 441 -43.13 15.63 -3.00
CA LEU A 441 -42.85 16.56 -1.89
C LEU A 441 -42.02 17.80 -2.30
N GLY A 442 -41.67 17.96 -3.58
CA GLY A 442 -40.94 19.13 -4.08
C GLY A 442 -39.58 19.36 -3.42
N LEU A 443 -38.88 18.30 -2.99
CA LEU A 443 -37.68 18.42 -2.16
C LEU A 443 -36.53 19.11 -2.89
N VAL A 444 -36.32 20.39 -2.55
CA VAL A 444 -35.30 21.31 -3.13
C VAL A 444 -33.86 20.80 -2.93
N SER A 445 -33.58 20.09 -1.83
CA SER A 445 -32.27 19.47 -1.59
C SER A 445 -32.45 18.02 -1.16
N ARG A 446 -31.81 17.11 -1.89
CA ARG A 446 -31.90 15.65 -1.67
C ARG A 446 -30.57 15.04 -1.19
N LYS A 447 -29.58 15.87 -0.84
CA LYS A 447 -28.21 15.41 -0.50
C LYS A 447 -28.17 14.47 0.71
N SER A 448 -28.92 14.77 1.78
CA SER A 448 -29.02 13.90 2.96
C SER A 448 -29.75 12.58 2.63
N LEU A 449 -30.89 12.67 1.93
CA LEU A 449 -31.69 11.52 1.50
C LEU A 449 -30.85 10.51 0.71
N TRP A 450 -30.12 10.96 -0.31
CA TRP A 450 -29.26 10.08 -1.10
C TRP A 450 -28.05 9.56 -0.32
N GLY A 451 -27.51 10.34 0.62
CA GLY A 451 -26.50 9.85 1.56
C GLY A 451 -26.97 8.65 2.40
N GLN A 452 -28.18 8.73 2.95
CA GLN A 452 -28.77 7.64 3.75
C GLN A 452 -29.20 6.44 2.89
N PHE A 453 -29.78 6.69 1.71
CA PHE A 453 -30.16 5.64 0.76
C PHE A 453 -28.94 4.82 0.32
N TRP A 454 -27.88 5.48 -0.19
CA TRP A 454 -26.74 4.78 -0.78
C TRP A 454 -25.80 4.14 0.26
N SER A 455 -25.67 4.72 1.46
CA SER A 455 -24.96 4.06 2.56
C SER A 455 -25.71 2.83 3.11
N SER A 456 -27.05 2.83 3.05
CA SER A 456 -27.87 1.68 3.43
C SER A 456 -27.85 0.59 2.36
N HIS A 457 -27.94 0.94 1.08
CA HIS A 457 -27.69 0.05 -0.06
C HIS A 457 -26.33 -0.66 0.04
N GLN A 458 -25.25 0.12 0.26
CA GLN A 458 -23.89 -0.42 0.41
C GLN A 458 -23.78 -1.38 1.61
N ARG A 459 -24.41 -1.07 2.76
CA ARG A 459 -24.46 -1.97 3.93
C ARG A 459 -25.23 -3.26 3.62
N PHE A 460 -26.37 -3.16 2.92
CA PHE A 460 -27.25 -4.27 2.59
C PHE A 460 -26.55 -5.32 1.71
N PHE A 461 -26.01 -4.93 0.55
CA PHE A 461 -25.35 -5.88 -0.36
C PHE A 461 -24.03 -6.41 0.20
N LYS A 462 -23.34 -5.64 1.05
CA LYS A 462 -22.18 -6.12 1.81
C LYS A 462 -22.55 -7.28 2.74
N TYR A 463 -23.67 -7.23 3.47
CA TYR A 463 -24.12 -8.35 4.29
C TYR A 463 -24.45 -9.60 3.46
N LEU A 464 -25.04 -9.44 2.27
CA LEU A 464 -25.26 -10.56 1.33
C LEU A 464 -23.93 -11.21 0.89
N CYS A 465 -22.93 -10.42 0.50
CA CYS A 465 -21.62 -10.93 0.08
C CYS A 465 -20.90 -11.70 1.21
N ILE A 466 -20.99 -11.20 2.45
CA ILE A 466 -20.42 -11.86 3.64
C ILE A 466 -21.16 -13.18 3.92
N ALA A 467 -22.51 -13.16 3.93
CA ALA A 467 -23.33 -14.33 4.22
C ALA A 467 -23.14 -15.48 3.21
N ALA A 468 -23.03 -15.16 1.91
CA ALA A 468 -22.80 -16.14 0.84
C ALA A 468 -21.60 -17.08 1.09
N LYS A 469 -20.59 -16.59 1.83
CA LYS A 469 -19.32 -17.29 2.07
C LYS A 469 -19.28 -18.06 3.40
N VAL A 470 -20.32 -17.95 4.25
CA VAL A 470 -20.37 -18.58 5.59
C VAL A 470 -20.28 -20.10 5.51
N ARG A 471 -20.99 -20.75 4.57
CA ARG A 471 -21.00 -22.22 4.46
C ARG A 471 -19.60 -22.75 4.17
N CYS A 472 -18.98 -22.30 3.08
CA CYS A 472 -17.64 -22.75 2.68
C CYS A 472 -16.57 -22.39 3.72
N LEU A 473 -16.69 -21.25 4.42
CA LEU A 473 -15.78 -20.93 5.52
C LEU A 473 -15.86 -21.95 6.66
N VAL A 474 -17.07 -22.38 7.06
CA VAL A 474 -17.24 -23.38 8.13
C VAL A 474 -16.69 -24.75 7.69
N GLU A 475 -16.98 -25.18 6.47
CA GLU A 475 -16.45 -26.42 5.88
C GLU A 475 -14.91 -26.43 5.86
N LEU A 476 -14.30 -25.32 5.41
CA LEU A 476 -12.85 -25.15 5.37
C LEU A 476 -12.24 -25.06 6.78
N ALA A 477 -12.88 -24.34 7.71
CA ALA A 477 -12.42 -24.23 9.09
C ALA A 477 -12.46 -25.57 9.83
N GLN A 478 -13.48 -26.41 9.59
CA GLN A 478 -13.57 -27.76 10.16
C GLN A 478 -12.43 -28.65 9.65
N LYS A 479 -12.19 -28.67 8.34
CA LYS A 479 -11.07 -29.40 7.72
C LYS A 479 -9.70 -28.99 8.27
N GLU A 480 -9.48 -27.69 8.51
CA GLU A 480 -8.22 -27.20 9.07
C GLU A 480 -8.09 -27.45 10.60
N LEU A 481 -9.20 -27.55 11.34
CA LEU A 481 -9.22 -28.00 12.74
C LEU A 481 -8.90 -29.50 12.86
N GLU A 482 -9.44 -30.33 11.95
CA GLU A 482 -9.14 -31.76 11.84
C GLU A 482 -7.67 -32.00 11.51
N ALA A 483 -7.06 -31.14 10.68
CA ALA A 483 -5.61 -31.09 10.45
C ALA A 483 -4.79 -30.59 11.67
N GLY A 484 -5.40 -30.42 12.84
CA GLY A 484 -4.74 -30.09 14.11
C GLY A 484 -4.36 -28.61 14.29
N LYS A 485 -4.76 -27.72 13.38
CA LYS A 485 -4.44 -26.30 13.41
C LYS A 485 -5.37 -25.53 14.38
N CYS A 486 -5.26 -24.20 14.40
CA CYS A 486 -6.16 -23.28 15.10
C CYS A 486 -6.65 -22.19 14.16
N ILE A 487 -7.92 -21.82 14.23
CA ILE A 487 -8.57 -20.91 13.27
C ILE A 487 -8.73 -19.51 13.87
N VAL A 488 -8.43 -18.48 13.08
CA VAL A 488 -8.74 -17.07 13.38
C VAL A 488 -9.57 -16.51 12.23
N ILE A 489 -10.80 -16.07 12.50
CA ILE A 489 -11.73 -15.55 11.50
C ILE A 489 -11.76 -14.02 11.61
N GLY A 490 -11.47 -13.34 10.51
CA GLY A 490 -11.55 -11.89 10.39
C GLY A 490 -12.85 -11.42 9.76
N LEU A 491 -13.62 -10.60 10.50
CA LEU A 491 -14.88 -9.99 10.08
C LEU A 491 -15.01 -8.59 10.72
N GLN A 492 -15.31 -7.54 9.96
CA GLN A 492 -15.44 -6.19 10.53
C GLN A 492 -16.85 -5.94 11.10
N SER A 493 -17.89 -6.38 10.39
CA SER A 493 -19.27 -5.89 10.54
C SER A 493 -20.13 -6.79 11.45
N THR A 494 -20.21 -6.48 12.75
CA THR A 494 -20.83 -7.36 13.77
C THR A 494 -22.38 -7.42 13.77
N GLY A 495 -23.07 -6.47 13.14
CA GLY A 495 -24.53 -6.42 13.05
C GLY A 495 -25.30 -6.08 14.34
N GLU A 496 -24.63 -5.91 15.48
CA GLU A 496 -25.29 -5.83 16.81
C GLU A 496 -26.33 -4.70 16.94
N SER A 497 -26.12 -3.55 16.29
CA SER A 497 -27.06 -2.42 16.37
C SER A 497 -28.47 -2.81 15.91
N ARG A 498 -28.58 -3.55 14.78
CA ARG A 498 -29.86 -4.02 14.25
C ARG A 498 -30.48 -5.11 15.12
N THR A 499 -29.66 -6.00 15.69
CA THR A 499 -30.12 -6.98 16.69
C THR A 499 -30.73 -6.28 17.91
N ARG A 500 -30.15 -5.16 18.38
CA ARG A 500 -30.70 -4.40 19.51
C ARG A 500 -31.97 -3.63 19.16
N GLU A 501 -32.05 -2.98 17.99
CA GLU A 501 -33.30 -2.33 17.56
C GLU A 501 -34.47 -3.33 17.48
N VAL A 502 -34.28 -4.50 16.85
CA VAL A 502 -35.34 -5.52 16.75
C VAL A 502 -35.67 -6.15 18.12
N LEU A 503 -34.73 -6.18 19.06
CA LEU A 503 -35.00 -6.61 20.45
C LEU A 503 -35.82 -5.57 21.22
N ASP A 504 -35.51 -4.29 21.06
CA ASP A 504 -36.23 -3.16 21.68
C ASP A 504 -37.63 -2.98 21.07
N GLU A 505 -37.83 -3.31 19.79
CA GLU A 505 -39.13 -3.30 19.09
C GLU A 505 -40.05 -4.47 19.50
N ASN A 506 -39.51 -5.59 19.99
CA ASN A 506 -40.25 -6.81 20.38
C ASN A 506 -40.27 -7.05 21.91
N ASP A 507 -40.28 -5.99 22.72
CA ASP A 507 -40.33 -6.02 24.20
C ASP A 507 -39.29 -6.97 24.86
N GLY A 508 -38.13 -7.16 24.23
CA GLY A 508 -37.05 -8.03 24.72
C GLY A 508 -37.14 -9.51 24.30
N HIS A 509 -38.06 -9.88 23.40
CA HIS A 509 -38.22 -11.23 22.87
C HIS A 509 -37.71 -11.37 21.42
N LEU A 510 -37.23 -12.57 21.04
CA LEU A 510 -36.75 -12.89 19.69
C LEU A 510 -37.02 -14.38 19.36
N ASP A 511 -37.85 -14.65 18.35
CA ASP A 511 -38.18 -16.03 17.94
C ASP A 511 -37.16 -16.63 16.96
N ARG A 512 -36.45 -15.78 16.22
CA ARG A 512 -35.44 -16.15 15.21
C ARG A 512 -34.18 -15.29 15.34
N PHE A 513 -33.07 -15.74 14.74
CA PHE A 513 -31.94 -14.86 14.46
C PHE A 513 -32.40 -13.71 13.55
N VAL A 514 -31.94 -12.49 13.83
CA VAL A 514 -32.31 -11.28 13.09
C VAL A 514 -31.51 -11.19 11.79
N SER A 515 -32.16 -10.88 10.65
CA SER A 515 -31.43 -10.54 9.42
C SER A 515 -30.94 -9.08 9.49
N ALA A 516 -29.62 -8.89 9.49
CA ALA A 516 -29.02 -7.56 9.46
C ALA A 516 -29.28 -6.82 8.13
N ALA A 517 -29.58 -7.56 7.05
CA ALA A 517 -29.96 -6.99 5.75
C ALA A 517 -31.42 -6.49 5.77
N GLU A 518 -32.36 -7.30 6.25
CA GLU A 518 -33.78 -6.95 6.47
C GLU A 518 -33.89 -5.65 7.28
N GLY A 519 -33.24 -5.61 8.46
CA GLY A 519 -33.25 -4.44 9.36
C GLY A 519 -32.61 -3.18 8.78
N VAL A 520 -31.61 -3.29 7.88
CA VAL A 520 -31.05 -2.11 7.18
C VAL A 520 -32.03 -1.54 6.16
N PHE A 521 -32.72 -2.39 5.40
CA PHE A 521 -33.67 -1.92 4.38
C PHE A 521 -34.94 -1.37 5.02
N GLN A 522 -35.50 -2.08 6.02
CA GLN A 522 -36.65 -1.62 6.80
C GLN A 522 -36.33 -0.30 7.54
N SER A 523 -35.18 -0.20 8.22
CA SER A 523 -34.77 1.06 8.88
C SER A 523 -34.62 2.23 7.91
N LEU A 524 -34.19 2.01 6.66
CA LEU A 524 -34.12 3.08 5.66
C LEU A 524 -35.50 3.63 5.36
N VAL A 525 -36.48 2.74 5.11
CA VAL A 525 -37.85 3.14 4.75
C VAL A 525 -38.61 3.72 5.96
N THR A 526 -38.46 3.14 7.15
CA THR A 526 -39.16 3.63 8.35
C THR A 526 -38.60 4.97 8.87
N LYS A 527 -37.28 5.21 8.79
CA LYS A 527 -36.64 6.42 9.37
C LYS A 527 -36.36 7.54 8.35
N HIS A 528 -36.16 7.23 7.07
CA HIS A 528 -35.68 8.18 6.07
C HIS A 528 -36.47 8.22 4.74
N PHE A 529 -37.58 7.51 4.62
CA PHE A 529 -38.46 7.66 3.45
C PHE A 529 -39.07 9.07 3.42
N PRO A 530 -39.09 9.77 2.26
CA PRO A 530 -39.69 11.10 2.15
C PRO A 530 -41.17 11.08 2.57
N SER A 531 -41.47 11.59 3.76
CA SER A 531 -42.81 11.59 4.37
C SER A 531 -42.92 12.70 5.41
N GLU A 532 -44.12 13.25 5.60
CA GLU A 532 -44.38 14.31 6.57
C GLU A 532 -44.98 13.72 7.87
N LYS A 533 -44.56 14.19 9.05
CA LYS A 533 -45.09 13.66 10.31
C LYS A 533 -46.37 14.36 10.74
N GLN A 534 -47.43 13.58 10.93
CA GLN A 534 -48.57 14.01 11.74
C GLN A 534 -48.10 14.53 13.12
N ARG A 535 -48.70 15.63 13.59
CA ARG A 535 -48.57 16.07 14.97
C ARG A 535 -49.32 15.12 15.88
N SER A 536 -48.63 14.16 16.50
CA SER A 536 -49.23 13.26 17.48
C SER A 536 -49.89 14.04 18.62
N GLU A 537 -51.19 13.89 18.81
CA GLU A 537 -51.88 14.40 19.99
C GLU A 537 -51.30 13.76 21.26
N LYS A 538 -51.09 14.56 22.31
CA LYS A 538 -50.51 14.08 23.56
C LYS A 538 -51.59 13.59 24.50
N ALA A 539 -51.79 12.26 24.53
CA ALA A 539 -52.60 11.59 25.54
C ALA A 539 -52.17 12.01 26.98
N PRO A 540 -53.11 12.22 27.92
CA PRO A 540 -52.80 12.86 29.20
C PRO A 540 -52.35 11.88 30.30
N GLY A 541 -51.05 11.88 30.62
CA GLY A 541 -50.48 11.23 31.82
C GLY A 541 -49.11 10.60 31.53
N ASN A 542 -48.09 10.68 32.39
CA ASN A 542 -48.10 10.93 33.83
C ASN A 542 -46.87 11.76 34.28
N LYS A 543 -46.99 12.62 35.31
CA LYS A 543 -45.94 13.59 35.69
C LYS A 543 -44.96 13.04 36.74
N ARG A 544 -43.70 12.80 36.38
CA ARG A 544 -42.58 12.77 37.35
C ARG A 544 -41.72 14.03 37.25
N LYS A 545 -41.50 14.70 38.39
CA LYS A 545 -40.98 16.07 38.49
C LYS A 545 -39.47 16.17 38.23
N ARG A 546 -39.04 17.15 37.42
CA ARG A 546 -37.73 17.84 37.57
C ARG A 546 -37.98 19.34 37.74
N LYS A 547 -37.18 20.00 38.60
CA LYS A 547 -37.35 21.43 38.95
C LYS A 547 -36.89 22.35 37.81
N PRO A 548 -37.53 23.51 37.60
CA PRO A 548 -37.05 24.51 36.66
C PRO A 548 -35.84 25.29 37.20
N LYS A 549 -34.97 25.76 36.31
CA LYS A 549 -34.12 26.95 36.52
C LYS A 549 -34.53 27.99 35.49
N GLY A 550 -34.90 29.19 35.93
CA GLY A 550 -35.37 30.25 35.06
C GLY A 550 -34.25 30.89 34.24
N ARG A 551 -34.60 31.42 33.05
CA ARG A 551 -33.80 32.42 32.35
C ARG A 551 -34.31 33.81 32.75
N GLN A 552 -33.40 34.75 33.02
CA GLN A 552 -33.72 36.17 33.10
C GLN A 552 -33.95 36.75 31.67
N PRO A 553 -34.78 37.78 31.50
CA PRO A 553 -34.96 38.46 30.21
C PRO A 553 -33.77 39.36 29.85
N LYS A 554 -33.62 39.69 28.56
CA LYS A 554 -32.73 40.77 28.11
C LYS A 554 -33.47 42.11 28.14
N VAL A 555 -32.75 43.18 28.49
CA VAL A 555 -33.17 44.59 28.31
C VAL A 555 -32.01 45.35 27.61
N PRO A 556 -32.26 46.23 26.63
CA PRO A 556 -31.19 46.80 25.77
C PRO A 556 -30.82 48.27 26.08
N LYS A 557 -29.61 48.69 25.71
CA LYS A 557 -29.30 50.00 25.09
C LYS A 557 -27.84 50.12 24.58
N HIS A 558 -27.61 51.07 23.66
CA HIS A 558 -26.30 51.61 23.23
C HIS A 558 -25.58 52.32 24.41
N THR A 559 -24.27 52.55 24.43
CA THR A 559 -23.53 53.55 23.60
C THR A 559 -21.99 53.49 23.71
N VAL A 560 -21.30 53.91 22.64
CA VAL A 560 -19.97 54.58 22.57
C VAL A 560 -18.69 53.76 22.89
N ASP A 561 -18.11 53.22 21.82
CA ASP A 561 -16.79 53.58 21.23
C ASP A 561 -15.42 53.05 21.78
N SER A 562 -14.53 52.82 20.81
CA SER A 562 -13.05 52.79 20.80
C SER A 562 -12.30 51.64 21.48
N GLY A 563 -11.60 50.83 20.67
CA GLY A 563 -10.81 49.69 21.15
C GLY A 563 -10.04 48.83 20.13
N GLY A 564 -10.11 49.08 18.82
CA GLY A 564 -9.19 48.52 17.81
C GLY A 564 -9.21 47.00 17.58
N VAL A 565 -10.02 46.53 16.62
CA VAL A 565 -9.86 45.20 15.98
C VAL A 565 -9.71 45.42 14.47
N ILE A 566 -8.76 44.71 13.85
CA ILE A 566 -8.48 44.81 12.43
C ILE A 566 -9.55 44.05 11.64
N ASN A 567 -10.32 44.76 10.83
CA ASN A 567 -11.15 44.14 9.79
C ASN A 567 -10.26 43.67 8.65
N ILE A 568 -10.49 42.46 8.15
CA ILE A 568 -10.19 42.08 6.77
C ILE A 568 -11.56 41.88 6.10
N THR A 569 -11.74 42.50 4.95
CA THR A 569 -13.03 42.56 4.23
C THR A 569 -13.34 41.27 3.49
N ASP A 570 -14.62 41.02 3.25
CA ASP A 570 -15.03 40.20 2.10
C ASP A 570 -14.41 40.80 0.83
N ASP A 571 -13.85 39.95 -0.03
CA ASP A 571 -13.63 40.27 -1.43
C ASP A 571 -14.08 39.09 -2.30
N SER A 572 -14.63 39.42 -3.47
CA SER A 572 -15.45 38.52 -4.27
C SER A 572 -14.61 37.77 -5.29
N SER A 573 -14.40 36.47 -5.07
CA SER A 573 -13.97 35.55 -6.13
C SER A 573 -14.88 34.32 -6.19
N SER A 574 -15.50 34.14 -7.37
CA SER A 574 -16.01 32.85 -7.82
C SER A 574 -14.85 31.88 -8.10
N ASP A 575 -15.19 30.60 -8.23
CA ASP A 575 -14.30 29.48 -8.57
C ASP A 575 -13.30 29.02 -7.48
N SER A 576 -13.73 28.03 -6.67
CA SER A 576 -12.89 26.87 -6.34
C SER A 576 -13.69 25.70 -5.74
N ASP A 577 -13.40 24.52 -6.29
CA ASP A 577 -13.37 23.17 -5.67
C ASP A 577 -14.56 22.66 -4.84
N GLY A 578 -15.31 21.73 -5.45
CA GLY A 578 -16.22 20.83 -4.74
C GLY A 578 -15.46 19.85 -3.84
N MET A 579 -15.80 19.85 -2.54
CA MET A 579 -15.10 19.04 -1.54
C MET A 579 -15.21 17.52 -1.78
N ASP A 580 -14.06 16.88 -1.99
CA ASP A 580 -13.89 15.43 -1.89
C ASP A 580 -14.34 14.95 -0.51
N THR A 581 -15.52 14.34 -0.45
CA THR A 581 -16.09 13.84 0.81
C THR A 581 -15.47 12.46 1.09
N ASP A 582 -14.43 12.47 1.92
CA ASP A 582 -13.49 11.38 2.20
C ASP A 582 -14.18 10.03 2.57
N SER A 583 -14.52 9.28 1.53
CA SER A 583 -15.37 8.07 1.59
C SER A 583 -14.62 6.83 2.12
N ASN A 584 -13.45 7.04 2.72
CA ASN A 584 -12.59 6.05 3.34
C ASN A 584 -12.75 5.95 4.88
N SER A 585 -13.72 6.67 5.43
CA SER A 585 -14.17 6.53 6.81
C SER A 585 -14.69 5.11 7.07
N SER A 586 -14.50 4.56 8.27
CA SER A 586 -15.19 3.30 8.64
C SER A 586 -16.70 3.54 8.63
N PRO A 587 -17.54 2.62 8.11
CA PRO A 587 -18.99 2.74 8.30
C PRO A 587 -19.39 2.75 9.79
N ASP A 588 -18.57 2.12 10.64
CA ASP A 588 -18.66 2.13 12.11
C ASP A 588 -18.19 3.44 12.79
N SER A 589 -17.57 4.37 12.06
CA SER A 589 -17.02 5.62 12.63
C SER A 589 -17.91 6.84 12.44
N MET A 590 -18.97 6.71 11.64
CA MET A 590 -20.09 7.66 11.66
C MET A 590 -20.98 7.27 12.84
N GLN A 591 -21.02 8.10 13.88
CA GLN A 591 -22.12 8.02 14.84
C GLN A 591 -23.42 8.27 14.07
N ASP A 592 -24.45 7.46 14.31
CA ASP A 592 -25.79 7.72 13.80
C ASP A 592 -26.23 9.09 14.30
N ASN A 593 -26.17 10.09 13.42
CA ASN A 593 -26.80 11.37 13.66
C ASN A 593 -28.28 11.15 13.32
N ASP A 594 -29.14 11.19 14.32
CA ASP A 594 -30.61 11.10 14.20
C ASP A 594 -31.21 12.37 13.53
N ASP A 595 -30.55 12.87 12.48
CA ASP A 595 -31.00 13.92 11.59
C ASP A 595 -32.13 13.37 10.71
N VAL A 596 -33.29 13.19 11.33
CA VAL A 596 -34.58 13.03 10.64
C VAL A 596 -34.72 14.17 9.65
N ILE A 597 -35.11 13.86 8.41
CA ILE A 597 -35.20 14.85 7.33
C ILE A 597 -36.42 15.73 7.58
N PHE A 598 -36.25 16.83 8.30
CA PHE A 598 -37.30 17.79 8.63
C PHE A 598 -37.60 18.72 7.45
N VAL A 599 -38.84 18.68 6.95
CA VAL A 599 -39.38 19.72 6.07
C VAL A 599 -39.88 20.88 6.92
N ASN A 600 -39.24 22.04 6.79
CA ASN A 600 -39.73 23.31 7.35
C ASN A 600 -40.29 24.16 6.20
N HIS A 601 -41.61 24.31 6.13
CA HIS A 601 -42.24 25.14 5.11
C HIS A 601 -42.08 26.64 5.39
N THR A 602 -41.44 27.34 4.45
CA THR A 602 -41.65 28.79 4.26
C THR A 602 -43.08 29.03 3.76
N SER A 603 -43.68 30.16 4.13
CA SER A 603 -45.11 30.43 3.96
C SER A 603 -45.65 30.32 2.52
N CYS A 604 -46.66 29.46 2.32
CA CYS A 604 -47.60 29.53 1.20
C CYS A 604 -49.06 29.48 1.70
N GLN A 605 -49.99 29.96 0.88
CA GLN A 605 -51.30 30.44 1.29
C GLN A 605 -52.34 29.34 1.55
N THR A 606 -53.30 29.63 2.43
CA THR A 606 -54.52 28.84 2.67
C THR A 606 -55.36 28.70 1.39
N GLY A 607 -55.62 27.47 0.93
CA GLY A 607 -56.50 27.23 -0.22
C GLY A 607 -56.36 25.89 -0.97
N ARG A 608 -55.68 24.87 -0.43
CA ARG A 608 -55.48 23.55 -1.10
C ARG A 608 -55.46 22.35 -0.15
N GLU A 609 -56.39 22.26 0.80
CA GLU A 609 -56.34 21.19 1.81
C GLU A 609 -56.63 19.79 1.22
N GLU A 610 -57.62 19.66 0.33
CA GLU A 610 -57.98 18.37 -0.31
C GLU A 610 -56.85 17.80 -1.19
N THR A 611 -56.21 18.64 -2.00
CA THR A 611 -55.11 18.21 -2.89
C THR A 611 -53.89 17.74 -2.09
N PHE A 612 -53.61 18.38 -0.96
CA PHE A 612 -52.51 18.02 -0.06
C PHE A 612 -52.79 16.68 0.64
N PHE A 613 -54.04 16.45 1.07
CA PHE A 613 -54.45 15.19 1.69
C PHE A 613 -54.30 14.00 0.74
N LEU A 614 -54.73 14.13 -0.52
CA LEU A 614 -54.56 13.09 -1.55
C LEU A 614 -53.07 12.78 -1.83
N GLN A 615 -52.22 13.82 -1.89
CA GLN A 615 -50.78 13.65 -2.10
C GLN A 615 -50.11 12.94 -0.90
N PHE A 616 -50.51 13.29 0.33
CA PHE A 616 -50.03 12.63 1.55
C PHE A 616 -50.40 11.14 1.60
N VAL A 617 -51.65 10.80 1.27
CA VAL A 617 -52.12 9.40 1.24
C VAL A 617 -51.31 8.57 0.24
N LEU A 618 -51.09 9.09 -0.98
CA LEU A 618 -50.28 8.42 -2.00
C LEU A 618 -48.84 8.13 -1.53
N ILE A 619 -48.23 9.05 -0.79
CA ILE A 619 -46.85 8.90 -0.29
C ILE A 619 -46.76 7.82 0.81
N GLU A 620 -47.71 7.77 1.74
CA GLU A 620 -47.75 6.70 2.76
C GLU A 620 -48.17 5.34 2.16
N GLU A 621 -49.02 5.30 1.13
CA GLU A 621 -49.31 4.08 0.36
C GLU A 621 -48.05 3.54 -0.34
N MET A 622 -47.27 4.41 -1.01
CA MET A 622 -45.99 4.06 -1.62
C MET A 622 -44.99 3.50 -0.60
N LYS A 623 -44.92 4.11 0.59
CA LYS A 623 -44.06 3.70 1.71
C LYS A 623 -44.49 2.35 2.30
N GLN A 624 -45.78 2.15 2.56
CA GLN A 624 -46.30 0.90 3.11
C GLN A 624 -46.20 -0.25 2.08
N GLY A 625 -46.45 0.02 0.80
CA GLY A 625 -46.25 -0.95 -0.27
C GLY A 625 -44.79 -1.43 -0.38
N LEU A 626 -43.83 -0.52 -0.16
CA LEU A 626 -42.40 -0.88 -0.10
C LEU A 626 -42.05 -1.66 1.17
N LEU A 627 -42.57 -1.29 2.33
CA LEU A 627 -42.39 -2.03 3.59
C LEU A 627 -42.93 -3.47 3.50
N ASN A 628 -44.10 -3.67 2.88
CA ASN A 628 -44.68 -4.99 2.66
C ASN A 628 -43.74 -5.87 1.82
N LYS A 629 -43.24 -5.35 0.68
CA LYS A 629 -42.28 -6.06 -0.18
C LYS A 629 -40.96 -6.38 0.53
N ILE A 630 -40.49 -5.49 1.42
CA ILE A 630 -39.30 -5.75 2.25
C ILE A 630 -39.57 -6.88 3.25
N SER A 631 -40.75 -6.93 3.87
CA SER A 631 -41.12 -8.02 4.78
C SER A 631 -41.25 -9.37 4.09
N ASP A 632 -41.79 -9.42 2.88
CA ASP A 632 -41.86 -10.67 2.08
C ASP A 632 -40.44 -11.14 1.69
N LEU A 633 -39.57 -10.24 1.22
CA LEU A 633 -38.16 -10.56 0.93
C LEU A 633 -37.38 -10.95 2.19
N GLY A 634 -37.68 -10.33 3.34
CA GLY A 634 -37.03 -10.57 4.65
C GLY A 634 -37.14 -12.00 5.17
N ARG A 635 -38.10 -12.78 4.66
CA ARG A 635 -38.22 -14.23 4.95
C ARG A 635 -37.18 -15.07 4.20
N GLU A 636 -36.62 -14.56 3.11
CA GLU A 636 -35.57 -15.21 2.30
C GLU A 636 -34.16 -14.65 2.56
N LEU A 637 -34.02 -13.50 3.24
CA LEU A 637 -32.73 -12.87 3.48
C LEU A 637 -31.89 -13.62 4.52
N PRO A 638 -30.54 -13.62 4.37
CA PRO A 638 -29.64 -14.30 5.30
C PRO A 638 -29.65 -13.66 6.70
N LEU A 639 -29.31 -14.48 7.69
CA LEU A 639 -29.29 -14.15 9.12
C LEU A 639 -28.05 -13.31 9.51
N ASN A 640 -27.92 -12.90 10.77
CA ASN A 640 -26.69 -12.29 11.26
C ASN A 640 -25.53 -13.31 11.18
N THR A 641 -24.64 -13.08 10.21
CA THR A 641 -23.40 -13.84 9.95
C THR A 641 -22.62 -14.20 11.22
N LEU A 642 -22.45 -13.26 12.16
CA LEU A 642 -21.61 -13.48 13.35
C LEU A 642 -22.26 -14.47 14.33
N ASP A 643 -23.58 -14.37 14.51
CA ASP A 643 -24.32 -15.31 15.35
C ASP A 643 -24.44 -16.69 14.67
N GLU A 644 -24.66 -16.72 13.34
CA GLU A 644 -24.70 -17.96 12.55
C GLU A 644 -23.36 -18.71 12.56
N LEU A 645 -22.23 -18.01 12.44
CA LEU A 645 -20.89 -18.60 12.57
C LEU A 645 -20.68 -19.22 13.95
N ILE A 646 -21.06 -18.51 15.02
CA ILE A 646 -20.90 -19.01 16.39
C ILE A 646 -21.77 -20.25 16.63
N ASP A 647 -23.02 -20.25 16.13
CA ASP A 647 -23.92 -21.41 16.17
C ASP A 647 -23.28 -22.62 15.45
N LYS A 648 -22.82 -22.43 14.20
CA LYS A 648 -22.21 -23.49 13.36
C LYS A 648 -20.87 -24.03 13.89
N PHE A 649 -20.15 -23.29 14.73
CA PHE A 649 -18.96 -23.79 15.43
C PHE A 649 -19.26 -24.46 16.79
N GLY A 650 -20.53 -24.69 17.13
CA GLY A 650 -20.93 -25.35 18.39
C GLY A 650 -21.10 -24.39 19.57
N GLY A 651 -21.40 -23.12 19.27
CA GLY A 651 -21.81 -22.11 20.25
C GLY A 651 -20.67 -21.35 20.95
N PRO A 652 -21.04 -20.42 21.87
CA PRO A 652 -20.11 -19.57 22.61
C PRO A 652 -18.93 -20.27 23.29
N ASP A 653 -19.11 -21.51 23.74
CA ASP A 653 -18.09 -22.24 24.51
C ASP A 653 -16.98 -22.82 23.63
N LYS A 654 -17.18 -22.85 22.30
CA LYS A 654 -16.17 -23.28 21.32
C LYS A 654 -15.43 -22.12 20.66
N VAL A 655 -16.03 -20.93 20.65
CA VAL A 655 -15.52 -19.76 19.93
C VAL A 655 -15.01 -18.68 20.89
N SER A 656 -13.75 -18.29 20.73
CA SER A 656 -13.16 -17.10 21.36
C SER A 656 -13.61 -15.85 20.61
N GLU A 657 -14.76 -15.31 21.02
CA GLU A 657 -15.32 -14.11 20.40
C GLU A 657 -14.63 -12.84 20.95
N MET A 658 -13.84 -12.17 20.11
CA MET A 658 -13.18 -10.89 20.41
C MET A 658 -13.74 -9.80 19.49
N THR A 659 -14.88 -9.21 19.87
CA THR A 659 -15.52 -8.11 19.14
C THR A 659 -15.99 -7.00 20.09
N GLY A 660 -16.42 -5.87 19.52
CA GLY A 660 -16.91 -4.72 20.28
C GLY A 660 -18.36 -4.81 20.78
N ARG A 661 -19.10 -5.90 20.49
CA ARG A 661 -20.52 -6.00 20.82
C ARG A 661 -20.78 -6.28 22.31
N LYS A 662 -21.84 -5.69 22.87
CA LYS A 662 -22.26 -5.83 24.28
C LYS A 662 -23.16 -7.03 24.52
N GLY A 663 -23.86 -7.51 23.48
CA GLY A 663 -24.62 -8.75 23.51
C GLY A 663 -24.62 -9.48 22.17
N ARG A 664 -25.24 -10.65 22.18
CA ARG A 664 -25.24 -11.64 21.10
C ARG A 664 -26.56 -12.40 21.09
N VAL A 665 -26.86 -13.04 19.97
CA VAL A 665 -28.00 -13.96 19.90
C VAL A 665 -27.48 -15.39 20.00
N ILE A 666 -28.15 -16.25 20.77
CA ILE A 666 -27.81 -17.66 20.94
C ILE A 666 -29.04 -18.51 20.65
N ARG A 667 -28.85 -19.58 19.89
CA ARG A 667 -29.80 -20.69 19.78
C ARG A 667 -29.50 -21.70 20.89
N ARG A 668 -30.53 -22.13 21.60
CA ARG A 668 -30.46 -23.11 22.69
C ARG A 668 -30.67 -24.54 22.17
N PRO A 669 -30.34 -25.58 22.96
CA PRO A 669 -30.60 -26.98 22.62
C PRO A 669 -32.09 -27.33 22.44
N ASP A 670 -33.00 -26.51 22.99
CA ASP A 670 -34.45 -26.61 22.80
C ASP A 670 -34.93 -25.96 21.47
N GLY A 671 -34.01 -25.45 20.64
CA GLY A 671 -34.28 -24.73 19.40
C GLY A 671 -34.66 -23.26 19.59
N SER A 672 -34.93 -22.81 20.82
CA SER A 672 -35.33 -21.43 21.11
C SER A 672 -34.16 -20.47 20.90
N VAL A 673 -34.49 -19.22 20.57
CA VAL A 673 -33.52 -18.15 20.39
C VAL A 673 -33.58 -17.20 21.59
N ARG A 674 -32.43 -16.66 22.03
CA ARG A 674 -32.37 -15.68 23.11
C ARG A 674 -31.22 -14.68 22.92
N TYR A 675 -31.47 -13.42 23.23
CA TYR A 675 -30.42 -12.43 23.39
C TYR A 675 -29.71 -12.60 24.75
N GLU A 676 -28.38 -12.59 24.74
CA GLU A 676 -27.54 -12.72 25.93
C GLU A 676 -26.48 -11.61 25.93
N SER A 677 -26.25 -10.98 27.09
CA SER A 677 -25.18 -9.99 27.21
C SER A 677 -23.82 -10.66 27.39
N ARG A 678 -22.81 -10.20 26.63
CA ARG A 678 -21.41 -10.55 26.83
C ARG A 678 -20.82 -9.88 28.09
N ALA A 679 -21.48 -8.82 28.60
CA ALA A 679 -20.99 -8.02 29.71
C ALA A 679 -21.24 -8.71 31.07
N GLU A 680 -20.25 -9.46 31.55
CA GLU A 680 -20.19 -9.88 32.96
C GLU A 680 -20.30 -8.66 33.89
N GLN A 681 -21.06 -8.80 34.99
CA GLN A 681 -21.35 -7.68 35.90
C GLN A 681 -20.08 -7.06 36.49
N GLY A 682 -19.80 -5.81 36.12
CA GLY A 682 -18.66 -5.04 36.62
C GLY A 682 -17.41 -5.02 35.71
N LEU A 683 -17.40 -5.75 34.59
CA LEU A 683 -16.28 -5.75 33.63
C LEU A 683 -16.57 -4.94 32.37
N THR A 684 -15.53 -4.38 31.75
CA THR A 684 -15.64 -3.77 30.41
C THR A 684 -15.49 -4.82 29.30
N ILE A 685 -15.97 -4.50 28.10
CA ILE A 685 -15.87 -5.37 26.90
C ILE A 685 -14.42 -5.77 26.63
N ASP A 686 -13.48 -4.89 26.94
CA ASP A 686 -12.04 -5.04 26.74
C ASP A 686 -11.46 -6.13 27.68
N HIS A 687 -11.90 -6.16 28.94
CA HIS A 687 -11.56 -7.23 29.88
C HIS A 687 -12.10 -8.60 29.41
N ILE A 688 -13.29 -8.62 28.81
CA ILE A 688 -13.90 -9.84 28.24
C ILE A 688 -13.13 -10.29 26.99
N ASN A 689 -12.73 -9.36 26.11
CA ASN A 689 -11.90 -9.67 24.94
C ASN A 689 -10.50 -10.17 25.35
N ILE A 690 -9.93 -9.68 26.46
CA ILE A 690 -8.69 -10.22 27.07
C ILE A 690 -8.91 -11.65 27.57
N LYS A 691 -9.99 -11.93 28.32
CA LYS A 691 -10.35 -13.30 28.74
C LYS A 691 -10.49 -14.25 27.55
N GLU A 692 -11.22 -13.87 26.51
CA GLU A 692 -11.43 -14.73 25.32
C GLU A 692 -10.13 -14.94 24.52
N LYS A 693 -9.22 -13.96 24.50
CA LYS A 693 -7.84 -14.15 24.00
C LYS A 693 -7.06 -15.16 24.85
N ASP A 694 -7.17 -15.12 26.18
CA ASP A 694 -6.50 -16.09 27.06
C ASP A 694 -7.04 -17.52 26.88
N ARG A 695 -8.36 -17.68 26.68
CA ARG A 695 -8.99 -18.96 26.30
C ARG A 695 -8.45 -19.54 25.00
N PHE A 696 -8.22 -18.69 23.98
CA PHE A 696 -7.61 -19.12 22.73
C PHE A 696 -6.13 -19.50 22.90
N MET A 697 -5.36 -18.67 23.61
CA MET A 697 -3.90 -18.84 23.76
C MET A 697 -3.51 -19.95 24.76
N SER A 698 -4.41 -20.34 25.67
CA SER A 698 -4.28 -21.53 26.51
C SER A 698 -4.67 -22.83 25.78
N GLY A 699 -5.52 -22.73 24.75
CA GLY A 699 -6.05 -23.86 23.99
C GLY A 699 -7.38 -24.42 24.53
N GLU A 700 -8.07 -23.69 25.42
CA GLU A 700 -9.46 -23.97 25.83
C GLU A 700 -10.41 -23.89 24.62
N LYS A 701 -10.17 -22.91 23.73
CA LYS A 701 -10.90 -22.71 22.49
C LYS A 701 -9.94 -22.70 21.29
N LEU A 702 -10.36 -23.29 20.17
CA LEU A 702 -9.51 -23.48 18.97
C LEU A 702 -9.92 -22.59 17.78
N VAL A 703 -11.07 -21.93 17.87
CA VAL A 703 -11.58 -20.94 16.91
C VAL A 703 -11.65 -19.58 17.60
N ALA A 704 -11.07 -18.55 17.00
CA ALA A 704 -11.23 -17.16 17.40
C ALA A 704 -11.95 -16.37 16.29
N ILE A 705 -12.81 -15.42 16.67
CA ILE A 705 -13.37 -14.43 15.74
C ILE A 705 -12.94 -13.03 16.21
N ILE A 706 -12.37 -12.23 15.31
CA ILE A 706 -11.88 -10.88 15.57
C ILE A 706 -12.55 -9.84 14.66
N SER A 707 -12.82 -8.65 15.20
CA SER A 707 -13.29 -7.49 14.43
C SER A 707 -12.44 -6.22 14.63
N GLU A 708 -12.74 -5.14 13.90
CA GLU A 708 -11.96 -3.89 13.97
C GLU A 708 -11.90 -3.30 15.39
N ALA A 709 -12.95 -3.50 16.21
CA ALA A 709 -12.94 -3.13 17.63
C ALA A 709 -11.92 -3.91 18.48
N ALA A 710 -11.51 -5.11 18.04
CA ALA A 710 -10.47 -5.94 18.66
C ALA A 710 -9.08 -5.76 18.03
N SER A 711 -8.90 -4.78 17.13
CA SER A 711 -7.62 -4.50 16.46
C SER A 711 -6.58 -3.81 17.36
N SER A 712 -6.95 -3.34 18.55
CA SER A 712 -6.03 -2.72 19.52
C SER A 712 -5.57 -3.73 20.57
N GLY A 713 -4.26 -3.72 20.91
CA GLY A 713 -3.63 -4.55 21.96
C GLY A 713 -3.54 -6.06 21.72
N ILE A 714 -4.56 -6.68 21.11
CA ILE A 714 -4.69 -8.14 21.04
C ILE A 714 -3.61 -8.78 20.13
N SER A 715 -3.19 -9.99 20.50
CA SER A 715 -2.09 -10.77 19.94
C SER A 715 -2.49 -12.26 19.98
N LEU A 716 -2.44 -12.95 18.83
CA LEU A 716 -2.97 -14.32 18.62
C LEU A 716 -1.99 -15.28 17.92
N GLN A 717 -0.73 -14.87 17.71
CA GLN A 717 0.32 -15.71 17.11
C GLN A 717 0.57 -17.01 17.92
N ALA A 718 1.23 -17.99 17.30
CA ALA A 718 1.71 -19.19 17.99
C ALA A 718 2.98 -18.88 18.81
N ASP A 719 2.87 -18.03 19.84
CA ASP A 719 4.01 -17.54 20.64
C ASP A 719 4.68 -18.67 21.44
N LYS A 720 6.03 -18.74 21.42
CA LYS A 720 6.82 -19.73 22.17
C LYS A 720 6.53 -19.73 23.68
N ARG A 721 5.98 -18.62 24.22
CA ARG A 721 5.64 -18.46 25.65
C ARG A 721 4.25 -18.97 26.05
N VAL A 722 3.37 -19.33 25.10
CA VAL A 722 2.01 -19.80 25.42
C VAL A 722 1.82 -21.29 25.17
N LYS A 723 0.78 -21.88 25.76
CA LYS A 723 0.46 -23.31 25.69
C LYS A 723 -0.08 -23.71 24.31
N ASN A 724 -0.91 -22.89 23.67
CA ASN A 724 -1.45 -23.18 22.33
C ASN A 724 -0.47 -22.75 21.23
N GLN A 725 0.45 -23.64 20.86
CA GLN A 725 1.47 -23.42 19.82
C GLN A 725 1.08 -23.96 18.43
N ARG A 726 -0.17 -24.42 18.23
CA ARG A 726 -0.67 -24.94 16.94
C ARG A 726 -0.58 -23.87 15.83
N ARG A 727 -0.29 -24.29 14.59
CA ARG A 727 -0.25 -23.38 13.44
C ARG A 727 -1.59 -22.65 13.29
N ARG A 728 -1.53 -21.34 13.03
CA ARG A 728 -2.71 -20.48 12.87
C ARG A 728 -3.13 -20.44 11.40
N VAL A 729 -4.41 -20.69 11.12
CA VAL A 729 -5.04 -20.39 9.83
C VAL A 729 -5.94 -19.17 10.01
N HIS A 730 -5.60 -18.07 9.35
CA HIS A 730 -6.33 -16.82 9.41
C HIS A 730 -7.24 -16.70 8.18
N MET A 731 -8.53 -16.94 8.36
CA MET A 731 -9.55 -16.88 7.33
C MET A 731 -10.19 -15.49 7.34
N THR A 732 -10.00 -14.72 6.27
CA THR A 732 -10.59 -13.38 6.14
C THR A 732 -11.92 -13.50 5.40
N LEU A 733 -13.02 -13.47 6.14
CA LEU A 733 -14.38 -13.53 5.60
C LEU A 733 -14.81 -12.18 5.01
N GLU A 734 -14.38 -11.09 5.64
CA GLU A 734 -14.65 -9.72 5.20
C GLU A 734 -13.33 -9.00 4.95
N LEU A 735 -13.00 -8.74 3.69
CA LEU A 735 -11.79 -8.01 3.31
C LEU A 735 -11.91 -6.52 3.69
N PRO A 736 -10.98 -5.96 4.49
CA PRO A 736 -11.05 -4.56 4.88
C PRO A 736 -10.94 -3.57 3.70
N TRP A 737 -11.77 -2.53 3.74
CA TRP A 737 -11.82 -1.42 2.76
C TRP A 737 -10.49 -0.68 2.55
N SER A 738 -9.58 -0.78 3.51
CA SER A 738 -8.23 -0.27 3.42
C SER A 738 -7.27 -1.38 3.80
N ALA A 739 -6.33 -1.70 2.92
CA ALA A 739 -5.41 -2.80 3.12
C ALA A 739 -4.44 -2.60 4.27
N ASP A 740 -4.17 -1.35 4.67
CA ASP A 740 -3.42 -1.04 5.89
C ASP A 740 -4.10 -1.67 7.13
N ARG A 741 -5.44 -1.73 7.14
CA ARG A 741 -6.23 -2.43 8.19
C ARG A 741 -6.13 -3.95 8.05
N ALA A 742 -6.13 -4.48 6.83
CA ALA A 742 -5.89 -5.90 6.58
C ALA A 742 -4.50 -6.32 7.12
N ILE A 743 -3.47 -5.52 6.88
CA ILE A 743 -2.12 -5.72 7.43
C ILE A 743 -2.13 -5.64 8.96
N GLN A 744 -2.82 -4.66 9.55
CA GLN A 744 -3.00 -4.57 11.02
C GLN A 744 -3.73 -5.79 11.61
N GLN A 745 -4.60 -6.44 10.83
CA GLN A 745 -5.32 -7.68 11.17
C GLN A 745 -4.42 -8.92 11.03
N PHE A 746 -3.63 -9.03 9.95
CA PHE A 746 -2.61 -10.09 9.80
C PHE A 746 -1.55 -9.99 10.89
N GLY A 747 -1.18 -8.76 11.29
CA GLY A 747 -0.37 -8.45 12.46
C GLY A 747 -1.00 -8.81 13.83
N ARG A 748 -2.17 -9.47 13.87
CA ARG A 748 -2.65 -10.20 15.06
C ARG A 748 -2.07 -11.62 15.13
N THR A 749 -1.91 -12.29 14.00
CA THR A 749 -1.48 -13.70 13.89
C THR A 749 -0.02 -13.88 13.47
N HIS A 750 0.57 -12.89 12.80
CA HIS A 750 1.99 -12.87 12.42
C HIS A 750 2.75 -11.88 13.30
N ARG A 751 3.64 -12.38 14.17
CA ARG A 751 4.50 -11.58 15.07
C ARG A 751 5.78 -12.34 15.39
N SER A 752 6.73 -11.62 15.98
CA SER A 752 7.96 -12.19 16.53
C SER A 752 7.68 -13.18 17.66
N ASN A 753 8.69 -14.01 17.97
CA ASN A 753 8.66 -15.09 18.93
C ASN A 753 7.63 -16.20 18.62
N GLN A 754 7.24 -16.35 17.35
CA GLN A 754 6.31 -17.41 16.90
C GLN A 754 7.03 -18.75 16.68
N VAL A 755 6.33 -19.87 16.93
CA VAL A 755 6.81 -21.24 16.67
C VAL A 755 6.62 -21.60 15.19
N THR A 756 5.49 -21.18 14.61
CA THR A 756 5.12 -21.45 13.20
C THR A 756 4.56 -20.19 12.56
N ALA A 757 4.98 -19.89 11.34
CA ALA A 757 4.35 -18.87 10.52
C ALA A 757 2.88 -19.26 10.17
N PRO A 758 1.93 -18.30 10.17
CA PRO A 758 0.53 -18.56 9.87
C PRO A 758 0.25 -18.90 8.40
N GLU A 759 -0.94 -19.42 8.14
CA GLU A 759 -1.55 -19.55 6.82
C GLU A 759 -2.65 -18.50 6.68
N TYR A 760 -2.75 -17.81 5.55
CA TYR A 760 -3.81 -16.83 5.26
C TYR A 760 -4.70 -17.34 4.14
N ILE A 761 -6.02 -17.25 4.35
CA ILE A 761 -7.02 -17.59 3.34
C ILE A 761 -7.97 -16.40 3.16
N PHE A 762 -8.08 -15.91 1.92
CA PHE A 762 -9.00 -14.86 1.51
C PHE A 762 -10.20 -15.47 0.81
N LEU A 763 -11.40 -15.28 1.35
CA LEU A 763 -12.63 -15.73 0.71
C LEU A 763 -13.23 -14.56 -0.08
N ILE A 764 -13.26 -14.69 -1.40
CA ILE A 764 -13.85 -13.70 -2.33
C ILE A 764 -14.97 -14.42 -3.06
N SER A 765 -16.14 -13.81 -3.23
CA SER A 765 -17.20 -14.40 -4.07
C SER A 765 -16.98 -14.10 -5.55
N GLU A 766 -17.65 -14.87 -6.43
CA GLU A 766 -17.70 -14.58 -7.87
C GLU A 766 -18.31 -13.20 -8.23
N LEU A 767 -18.79 -12.44 -7.25
CA LEU A 767 -19.37 -11.10 -7.44
C LEU A 767 -18.27 -10.10 -7.78
N ALA A 768 -18.30 -9.56 -9.00
CA ALA A 768 -17.42 -8.50 -9.47
C ALA A 768 -17.32 -7.27 -8.54
N GLY A 769 -18.42 -6.89 -7.87
CA GLY A 769 -18.40 -5.80 -6.88
C GLY A 769 -17.50 -6.11 -5.67
N GLU A 770 -17.29 -7.38 -5.32
CA GLU A 770 -16.40 -7.81 -4.23
C GLU A 770 -14.93 -7.92 -4.67
N ARG A 771 -14.67 -8.16 -5.97
CA ARG A 771 -13.30 -8.22 -6.54
C ARG A 771 -12.50 -6.91 -6.35
N ARG A 772 -13.16 -5.79 -6.02
CA ARG A 772 -12.51 -4.55 -5.56
C ARG A 772 -11.73 -4.74 -4.26
N PHE A 773 -12.31 -5.39 -3.24
CA PHE A 773 -11.65 -5.50 -1.92
C PHE A 773 -10.41 -6.38 -2.00
N ALA A 774 -10.45 -7.39 -2.88
CA ALA A 774 -9.30 -8.19 -3.23
C ALA A 774 -8.15 -7.32 -3.73
N SER A 775 -8.40 -6.34 -4.62
CA SER A 775 -7.35 -5.54 -5.24
C SER A 775 -6.61 -4.60 -4.31
N ILE A 776 -7.35 -3.98 -3.40
CA ILE A 776 -6.79 -3.05 -2.41
C ILE A 776 -5.83 -3.82 -1.51
N VAL A 777 -6.25 -5.00 -1.03
CA VAL A 777 -5.43 -5.91 -0.20
C VAL A 777 -4.26 -6.51 -0.99
N ALA A 778 -4.50 -6.89 -2.25
CA ALA A 778 -3.52 -7.47 -3.16
C ALA A 778 -2.31 -6.57 -3.40
N LYS A 779 -2.53 -5.34 -3.89
CA LYS A 779 -1.50 -4.32 -4.16
C LYS A 779 -0.59 -4.11 -2.94
N ARG A 780 -1.17 -4.16 -1.73
CA ARG A 780 -0.40 -4.07 -0.48
C ARG A 780 0.34 -5.36 -0.15
N LEU A 781 -0.26 -6.54 -0.24
CA LEU A 781 0.43 -7.83 0.00
C LEU A 781 1.59 -8.06 -0.99
N GLU A 782 1.44 -7.60 -2.23
CA GLU A 782 2.49 -7.53 -3.25
C GLU A 782 3.61 -6.59 -2.79
N SER A 783 3.29 -5.35 -2.38
CA SER A 783 4.28 -4.41 -1.82
C SER A 783 4.94 -4.88 -0.52
N LEU A 784 4.34 -5.83 0.20
CA LEU A 784 4.90 -6.50 1.38
C LEU A 784 5.78 -7.71 1.04
N GLY A 785 5.96 -8.06 -0.24
CA GLY A 785 6.70 -9.25 -0.68
C GLY A 785 6.02 -10.57 -0.29
N ALA A 786 4.84 -10.50 0.29
CA ALA A 786 4.11 -11.62 0.87
C ALA A 786 3.59 -12.58 -0.22
N LEU A 787 3.40 -12.07 -1.44
CA LEU A 787 3.00 -12.83 -2.62
C LEU A 787 4.17 -13.26 -3.53
N THR A 788 5.38 -12.74 -3.32
CA THR A 788 6.49 -12.90 -4.30
C THR A 788 7.46 -14.03 -3.97
N HIS A 789 7.40 -14.64 -2.79
CA HIS A 789 8.29 -15.74 -2.41
C HIS A 789 7.89 -17.14 -2.92
N GLY A 790 8.93 -17.97 -3.09
CA GLY A 790 8.91 -19.40 -2.82
C GLY A 790 8.41 -20.28 -3.96
N ASP A 791 7.15 -20.73 -3.85
CA ASP A 791 6.71 -21.89 -4.63
C ASP A 791 6.32 -21.53 -6.08
N ARG A 792 7.25 -21.76 -7.00
CA ARG A 792 7.09 -21.62 -8.45
C ARG A 792 6.06 -22.59 -9.06
N ARG A 793 5.49 -23.54 -8.31
CA ARG A 793 4.49 -24.50 -8.83
C ARG A 793 3.07 -23.93 -8.96
N ALA A 794 2.84 -22.68 -8.52
CA ALA A 794 1.57 -21.96 -8.66
C ALA A 794 1.67 -20.85 -9.72
N THR A 795 1.98 -21.21 -10.96
CA THR A 795 2.30 -20.27 -12.07
C THR A 795 1.12 -19.51 -12.66
N GLU A 796 -0.13 -19.89 -12.35
CA GLU A 796 -1.32 -19.37 -13.03
C GLU A 796 -2.18 -18.44 -12.16
N SER A 797 -2.17 -18.60 -10.84
CA SER A 797 -3.09 -17.94 -9.91
C SER A 797 -2.51 -16.73 -9.16
N ARG A 798 -1.28 -16.29 -9.48
CA ARG A 798 -0.54 -15.30 -8.67
C ARG A 798 -0.68 -13.83 -9.06
N ASP A 799 -1.20 -13.50 -10.24
CA ASP A 799 -1.28 -12.10 -10.70
C ASP A 799 -2.47 -11.34 -10.09
N LEU A 800 -2.30 -11.02 -8.82
CA LEU A 800 -3.21 -10.23 -8.01
C LEU A 800 -3.16 -8.73 -8.35
N SER A 801 -2.18 -8.28 -9.16
CA SER A 801 -2.03 -6.89 -9.60
C SER A 801 -3.13 -6.46 -10.59
N LYS A 802 -3.65 -7.42 -11.38
CA LYS A 802 -4.73 -7.25 -12.39
C LYS A 802 -5.95 -6.48 -11.88
N TYR A 803 -6.25 -6.58 -10.58
CA TYR A 803 -7.44 -5.97 -10.00
C TYR A 803 -7.23 -4.50 -9.57
N ASN A 804 -6.02 -3.93 -9.68
CA ASN A 804 -5.65 -2.59 -9.16
C ASN A 804 -6.24 -1.43 -9.99
N PHE A 805 -7.56 -1.22 -9.92
CA PHE A 805 -8.27 -0.21 -10.71
C PHE A 805 -8.10 1.22 -10.22
N GLU A 806 -7.72 1.46 -8.97
CA GLU A 806 -7.63 2.79 -8.33
C GLU A 806 -6.37 3.55 -8.78
N ASN A 807 -6.36 3.92 -10.07
CA ASN A 807 -5.26 4.60 -10.76
C ASN A 807 -5.77 5.43 -11.97
N LYS A 808 -4.86 6.10 -12.69
CA LYS A 808 -5.16 6.95 -13.87
C LYS A 808 -5.85 6.22 -15.03
N TYR A 809 -5.75 4.89 -15.11
CA TYR A 809 -6.39 4.05 -16.13
C TYR A 809 -7.82 3.66 -15.75
N GLY A 810 -8.10 3.37 -14.48
CA GLY A 810 -9.46 3.05 -14.02
C GLY A 810 -10.45 4.19 -14.27
N THR A 811 -10.05 5.43 -13.99
CA THR A 811 -10.91 6.61 -14.24
C THR A 811 -11.15 6.82 -15.74
N LYS A 812 -10.12 6.64 -16.58
CA LYS A 812 -10.24 6.70 -18.05
C LYS A 812 -11.09 5.55 -18.62
N ALA A 813 -11.01 4.36 -18.03
CA ALA A 813 -11.82 3.20 -18.43
C ALA A 813 -13.30 3.41 -18.07
N LEU A 814 -13.57 3.91 -16.86
CA LEU A 814 -14.92 4.22 -16.38
C LEU A 814 -15.59 5.30 -17.24
N ASP A 815 -14.86 6.38 -17.58
CA ASP A 815 -15.32 7.43 -18.49
C ASP A 815 -15.64 6.88 -19.90
N LYS A 816 -14.77 6.01 -20.44
CA LYS A 816 -14.99 5.36 -21.73
C LYS A 816 -16.22 4.46 -21.74
N ILE A 817 -16.35 3.50 -20.82
CA ILE A 817 -17.50 2.58 -20.84
C ILE A 817 -18.81 3.33 -20.61
N THR A 818 -18.78 4.39 -19.79
CA THR A 818 -19.91 5.30 -19.56
C THR A 818 -20.36 5.96 -20.87
N LYS A 819 -19.43 6.57 -21.60
CA LYS A 819 -19.72 7.22 -22.89
C LYS A 819 -20.15 6.21 -23.96
N ALA A 820 -19.57 5.00 -23.97
CA ALA A 820 -19.94 3.92 -24.89
C ALA A 820 -21.38 3.41 -24.64
N ILE A 821 -21.73 3.11 -23.38
CA ILE A 821 -23.07 2.60 -23.01
C ILE A 821 -24.16 3.68 -23.24
N LEU A 822 -23.82 4.97 -23.11
CA LEU A 822 -24.74 6.05 -23.49
C LEU A 822 -24.92 6.20 -25.01
N GLY A 823 -23.93 5.78 -25.82
CA GLY A 823 -23.88 5.93 -27.28
C GLY A 823 -23.15 7.19 -27.76
N HIS A 824 -22.33 7.81 -26.90
CA HIS A 824 -21.62 9.06 -27.18
C HIS A 824 -20.27 8.87 -27.90
N ILE A 825 -19.72 7.65 -27.89
CA ILE A 825 -18.50 7.28 -28.61
C ILE A 825 -18.64 5.87 -29.19
N GLU A 826 -18.02 5.63 -30.35
CA GLU A 826 -17.70 4.28 -30.80
C GLU A 826 -16.61 3.70 -29.90
N ASN A 827 -16.81 2.52 -29.33
CA ASN A 827 -15.78 1.86 -28.53
C ASN A 827 -14.92 0.93 -29.38
N LYS A 828 -13.61 0.94 -29.13
CA LYS A 828 -12.62 0.04 -29.75
C LYS A 828 -12.54 -1.32 -29.08
N VAL A 829 -13.20 -1.50 -27.93
CA VAL A 829 -13.33 -2.76 -27.21
C VAL A 829 -14.78 -3.26 -27.36
N PRO A 830 -15.00 -4.48 -27.91
CA PRO A 830 -16.33 -5.06 -28.08
C PRO A 830 -16.92 -5.51 -26.74
N PRO A 831 -18.24 -5.73 -26.64
CA PRO A 831 -18.87 -6.36 -25.49
C PRO A 831 -18.29 -7.74 -25.16
N PRO A 832 -18.36 -8.18 -23.88
CA PRO A 832 -17.91 -9.52 -23.50
C PRO A 832 -18.76 -10.60 -24.18
N LYS A 833 -18.08 -11.59 -24.76
CA LYS A 833 -18.73 -12.70 -25.48
C LYS A 833 -19.64 -13.51 -24.55
N GLY A 834 -20.79 -13.93 -25.07
CA GLY A 834 -21.73 -14.79 -24.36
C GLY A 834 -22.76 -14.08 -23.48
N TYR A 835 -22.85 -12.75 -23.48
CA TYR A 835 -23.97 -12.06 -22.81
C TYR A 835 -25.32 -12.53 -23.36
N PRO A 836 -26.32 -12.86 -22.51
CA PRO A 836 -27.64 -13.30 -22.96
C PRO A 836 -28.34 -12.29 -23.90
N GLY A 837 -28.51 -12.67 -25.17
CA GLY A 837 -29.10 -11.82 -26.20
C GLY A 837 -28.11 -10.98 -27.02
N GLY A 838 -26.80 -11.07 -26.73
CA GLY A 838 -25.74 -10.45 -27.54
C GLY A 838 -25.60 -8.92 -27.40
N ASP A 839 -24.68 -8.36 -28.17
CA ASP A 839 -24.09 -7.02 -28.04
C ASP A 839 -25.12 -5.88 -27.92
N ALA A 840 -26.13 -5.87 -28.79
CA ALA A 840 -27.18 -4.83 -28.77
C ALA A 840 -28.05 -4.90 -27.50
N ILE A 841 -28.27 -6.11 -26.98
CA ILE A 841 -29.02 -6.32 -25.74
C ILE A 841 -28.14 -6.01 -24.53
N PHE A 842 -26.84 -6.33 -24.55
CA PHE A 842 -25.87 -5.91 -23.54
C PHE A 842 -25.90 -4.39 -23.31
N PHE A 843 -25.69 -3.58 -24.35
CA PHE A 843 -25.68 -2.11 -24.18
C PHE A 843 -27.01 -1.57 -23.65
N ARG A 844 -28.14 -2.09 -24.15
CA ARG A 844 -29.48 -1.72 -23.66
C ARG A 844 -29.65 -2.06 -22.17
N ASP A 845 -29.29 -3.26 -21.77
CA ASP A 845 -29.49 -3.76 -20.41
C ASP A 845 -28.54 -3.08 -19.41
N MET A 846 -27.28 -2.82 -19.81
CA MET A 846 -26.34 -2.05 -19.00
C MET A 846 -26.80 -0.60 -18.82
N LYS A 847 -27.37 0.00 -19.87
CA LYS A 847 -27.93 1.37 -19.81
C LYS A 847 -29.11 1.48 -18.83
N HIS A 848 -29.94 0.44 -18.70
CA HIS A 848 -30.98 0.37 -17.67
C HIS A 848 -30.38 0.10 -16.29
N GLY A 849 -29.51 -0.91 -16.15
CA GLY A 849 -28.88 -1.24 -14.87
C GLY A 849 -28.11 -0.06 -14.24
N MET A 850 -27.42 0.75 -15.06
CA MET A 850 -26.74 1.95 -14.57
C MET A 850 -27.71 3.07 -14.13
N MET A 851 -28.98 3.06 -14.55
CA MET A 851 -30.03 3.89 -13.93
C MET A 851 -30.55 3.27 -12.63
N ASP A 852 -30.77 1.95 -12.62
CA ASP A 852 -31.28 1.19 -11.46
C ASP A 852 -30.40 1.36 -10.21
N VAL A 853 -29.06 1.49 -10.39
CA VAL A 853 -28.10 1.78 -9.31
C VAL A 853 -27.66 3.26 -9.25
N GLY A 854 -28.40 4.15 -9.92
CA GLY A 854 -28.25 5.61 -9.80
C GLY A 854 -26.90 6.17 -10.27
N ILE A 855 -26.26 5.57 -11.27
CA ILE A 855 -25.07 6.11 -11.94
C ILE A 855 -25.48 7.00 -13.14
N PHE A 856 -26.59 6.66 -13.80
CA PHE A 856 -27.21 7.46 -14.86
C PHE A 856 -28.47 8.14 -14.36
N CYS A 857 -28.58 9.45 -14.62
CA CYS A 857 -29.69 10.30 -14.25
C CYS A 857 -30.44 10.79 -15.49
N LYS A 858 -31.77 10.85 -15.42
CA LYS A 858 -32.62 11.40 -16.48
C LYS A 858 -32.86 12.89 -16.24
N GLU A 859 -32.08 13.76 -16.89
CA GLU A 859 -32.25 15.20 -16.80
C GLU A 859 -33.31 15.70 -17.81
N SER A 860 -34.34 16.38 -17.30
CA SER A 860 -35.49 16.86 -18.10
C SER A 860 -35.17 17.92 -19.18
N ARG A 861 -33.89 18.31 -19.36
CA ARG A 861 -33.44 19.27 -20.38
C ARG A 861 -32.35 18.72 -21.33
N PHE A 862 -31.64 17.65 -20.95
CA PHE A 862 -30.48 17.14 -21.69
C PHE A 862 -30.51 15.63 -21.94
N GLY A 863 -31.56 14.92 -21.50
CA GLY A 863 -31.71 13.48 -21.73
C GLY A 863 -31.11 12.63 -20.63
N ILE A 864 -30.35 11.59 -20.98
CA ILE A 864 -29.69 10.70 -20.01
C ILE A 864 -28.26 11.18 -19.82
N SER A 865 -27.93 11.62 -18.61
CA SER A 865 -26.61 12.13 -18.23
C SER A 865 -25.98 11.21 -17.19
N THR A 866 -24.65 11.15 -17.16
CA THR A 866 -23.92 10.52 -16.05
C THR A 866 -24.08 11.37 -14.79
N GLU A 867 -24.23 10.73 -13.63
CA GLU A 867 -24.10 11.42 -12.34
C GLU A 867 -22.74 12.13 -12.29
N LYS A 868 -22.73 13.43 -11.96
CA LYS A 868 -21.49 14.18 -11.79
C LYS A 868 -20.63 13.51 -10.72
N ASP A 869 -19.32 13.53 -10.95
CA ASP A 869 -18.29 13.02 -10.03
C ASP A 869 -18.46 11.51 -9.71
N CYS A 870 -18.72 10.71 -10.75
CA CYS A 870 -18.74 9.25 -10.64
C CYS A 870 -17.31 8.68 -10.55
N SER A 871 -16.82 8.53 -9.31
CA SER A 871 -15.52 7.89 -9.03
C SER A 871 -15.57 6.36 -9.13
N ILE A 872 -14.41 5.71 -9.30
CA ILE A 872 -14.29 4.24 -9.32
C ILE A 872 -14.85 3.61 -8.04
N THR A 873 -14.57 4.20 -6.88
CA THR A 873 -15.16 3.84 -5.59
C THR A 873 -16.69 3.83 -5.63
N LYS A 874 -17.28 4.86 -6.23
CA LYS A 874 -18.73 5.01 -6.36
C LYS A 874 -19.30 3.95 -7.31
N PHE A 875 -18.74 3.82 -8.51
CA PHE A 875 -19.11 2.80 -9.50
C PHE A 875 -19.13 1.39 -8.91
N LEU A 876 -18.03 0.94 -8.30
CA LEU A 876 -17.89 -0.41 -7.76
C LEU A 876 -18.81 -0.65 -6.54
N ASN A 877 -19.08 0.37 -5.72
CA ASN A 877 -20.06 0.27 -4.62
C ASN A 877 -21.52 0.25 -5.11
N ARG A 878 -21.81 0.77 -6.31
CA ARG A 878 -23.16 0.82 -6.89
C ARG A 878 -23.50 -0.42 -7.70
N ILE A 879 -22.57 -0.98 -8.49
CA ILE A 879 -22.85 -2.20 -9.28
C ILE A 879 -23.25 -3.42 -8.42
N LEU A 880 -22.93 -3.41 -7.11
CA LEU A 880 -23.45 -4.38 -6.14
C LEU A 880 -24.98 -4.48 -6.12
N GLY A 881 -25.70 -3.43 -6.52
CA GLY A 881 -27.17 -3.42 -6.63
C GLY A 881 -27.72 -4.04 -7.92
N LEU A 882 -26.87 -4.55 -8.81
CA LEU A 882 -27.27 -5.22 -10.06
C LEU A 882 -27.52 -6.71 -9.85
N GLU A 883 -28.29 -7.31 -10.76
CA GLU A 883 -28.37 -8.76 -10.89
C GLU A 883 -26.98 -9.36 -11.19
N VAL A 884 -26.68 -10.51 -10.59
CA VAL A 884 -25.33 -11.14 -10.57
C VAL A 884 -24.70 -11.23 -11.97
N HIS A 885 -25.48 -11.61 -12.98
CA HIS A 885 -25.02 -11.68 -14.37
C HIS A 885 -24.68 -10.30 -14.94
N LYS A 886 -25.56 -9.31 -14.80
CA LYS A 886 -25.35 -7.93 -15.27
C LYS A 886 -24.12 -7.30 -14.62
N GLN A 887 -23.98 -7.47 -13.30
CA GLN A 887 -22.84 -6.99 -12.54
C GLN A 887 -21.52 -7.53 -13.12
N ASN A 888 -21.45 -8.85 -13.32
CA ASN A 888 -20.21 -9.52 -13.73
C ASN A 888 -19.85 -9.20 -15.19
N TYR A 889 -20.82 -9.15 -16.12
CA TYR A 889 -20.56 -8.74 -17.50
C TYR A 889 -20.24 -7.24 -17.64
N LEU A 890 -20.88 -6.34 -16.89
CA LEU A 890 -20.53 -4.91 -16.87
C LEU A 890 -19.08 -4.70 -16.41
N PHE A 891 -18.68 -5.44 -15.38
CA PHE A 891 -17.32 -5.37 -14.84
C PHE A 891 -16.28 -6.01 -15.76
N GLN A 892 -16.60 -7.11 -16.46
CA GLN A 892 -15.71 -7.65 -17.49
C GLN A 892 -15.46 -6.61 -18.59
N TYR A 893 -16.52 -5.93 -19.06
CA TYR A 893 -16.36 -4.85 -20.04
C TYR A 893 -15.52 -3.67 -19.52
N PHE A 894 -15.61 -3.37 -18.21
CA PHE A 894 -14.73 -2.40 -17.55
C PHE A 894 -13.26 -2.86 -17.55
N THR A 895 -12.97 -4.12 -17.20
CA THR A 895 -11.60 -4.66 -17.19
C THR A 895 -11.01 -4.72 -18.60
N ASP A 896 -11.77 -5.15 -19.60
CA ASP A 896 -11.30 -5.21 -21.00
C ASP A 896 -10.91 -3.81 -21.52
N ASN A 897 -11.66 -2.77 -21.11
CA ASN A 897 -11.35 -1.37 -21.44
C ASN A 897 -10.17 -0.79 -20.66
N PHE A 898 -9.94 -1.26 -19.44
CA PHE A 898 -8.80 -0.91 -18.59
C PHE A 898 -7.50 -1.52 -19.14
N ASP A 899 -7.51 -2.81 -19.47
CA ASP A 899 -6.35 -3.51 -20.03
C ASP A 899 -5.99 -2.97 -21.41
N TYR A 900 -6.97 -2.71 -22.28
CA TYR A 900 -6.74 -2.02 -23.57
C TYR A 900 -6.07 -0.65 -23.41
N LEU A 901 -6.45 0.13 -22.39
CA LEU A 901 -5.82 1.41 -22.10
C LEU A 901 -4.37 1.26 -21.59
N ILE A 902 -4.11 0.24 -20.78
CA ILE A 902 -2.77 -0.09 -20.29
C ILE A 902 -1.87 -0.55 -21.45
N GLU A 903 -2.35 -1.44 -22.30
CA GLU A 903 -1.60 -1.86 -23.50
C GLU A 903 -1.29 -0.70 -24.44
N LYS A 904 -2.25 0.22 -24.66
CA LYS A 904 -2.05 1.40 -25.51
C LYS A 904 -0.96 2.31 -24.95
N ASP A 905 -1.04 2.68 -23.67
CA ASP A 905 -0.02 3.54 -23.06
C ASP A 905 1.35 2.83 -22.93
N LYS A 906 1.39 1.49 -22.82
CA LYS A 906 2.65 0.70 -22.92
C LYS A 906 3.25 0.78 -24.32
N LYS A 907 2.44 0.57 -25.37
CA LYS A 907 2.84 0.70 -26.78
C LYS A 907 3.26 2.13 -27.15
N GLU A 908 2.77 3.14 -26.43
CA GLU A 908 3.16 4.56 -26.59
C GLU A 908 4.27 5.03 -25.63
N GLY A 909 4.84 4.17 -24.78
CA GLY A 909 5.90 4.54 -23.82
C GLY A 909 5.46 5.50 -22.68
N LYS A 910 4.15 5.63 -22.43
CA LYS A 910 3.53 6.56 -21.46
C LYS A 910 3.04 5.87 -20.18
N TYR A 911 3.19 4.55 -20.11
CA TYR A 911 2.85 3.76 -18.94
C TYR A 911 3.96 3.83 -17.89
N ASP A 912 3.59 4.15 -16.64
CA ASP A 912 4.50 4.10 -15.49
C ASP A 912 4.68 2.63 -15.10
N MET A 913 5.82 2.05 -15.50
CA MET A 913 6.21 0.68 -15.16
C MET A 913 6.75 0.55 -13.71
N GLY A 914 6.74 1.63 -12.93
CA GLY A 914 7.27 1.65 -11.57
C GLY A 914 8.79 1.54 -11.54
N ILE A 915 9.30 0.86 -10.50
CA ILE A 915 10.74 0.64 -10.29
C ILE A 915 11.14 -0.69 -10.92
N LEU A 916 12.14 -0.63 -11.81
CA LEU A 916 12.59 -1.75 -12.64
C LEU A 916 14.05 -2.11 -12.36
N ASP A 917 14.39 -3.38 -12.48
CA ASP A 917 15.78 -3.83 -12.50
C ASP A 917 16.36 -3.65 -13.90
N LEU A 918 17.49 -2.95 -13.98
CA LEU A 918 18.31 -2.82 -15.18
C LEU A 918 19.00 -4.17 -15.44
N ALA A 919 18.67 -4.81 -16.56
CA ALA A 919 19.13 -6.16 -16.92
C ALA A 919 18.82 -7.23 -15.84
N PRO A 920 17.53 -7.60 -15.67
CA PRO A 920 17.09 -8.48 -14.59
C PRO A 920 17.73 -9.87 -14.68
N GLY A 921 18.44 -10.27 -13.62
CA GLY A 921 19.16 -11.55 -13.56
C GLY A 921 20.56 -11.53 -14.17
N ASN A 922 21.03 -10.37 -14.65
CA ASN A 922 22.40 -10.19 -15.16
C ASN A 922 23.25 -9.42 -14.14
N ASP A 923 24.22 -10.11 -13.53
CA ASP A 923 25.19 -9.53 -12.58
C ASP A 923 26.41 -8.88 -13.29
N GLU A 924 26.56 -9.02 -14.62
CA GLU A 924 27.69 -8.48 -15.40
C GLU A 924 27.54 -6.97 -15.70
N ILE A 925 27.32 -6.21 -14.63
CA ILE A 925 27.16 -4.74 -14.64
C ILE A 925 28.42 -4.10 -14.06
N TYR A 926 29.02 -3.20 -14.83
CA TYR A 926 30.32 -2.57 -14.62
C TYR A 926 30.18 -1.06 -14.39
N GLU A 927 30.77 -0.54 -13.32
CA GLU A 927 30.89 0.91 -13.08
C GLU A 927 32.07 1.47 -13.89
N GLU A 928 31.83 2.32 -14.90
CA GLU A 928 32.92 2.91 -15.71
C GLU A 928 33.45 4.21 -15.09
N LYS A 929 32.53 5.07 -14.64
CA LYS A 929 32.84 6.41 -14.13
C LYS A 929 31.80 6.82 -13.10
N GLN A 930 32.23 7.53 -12.06
CA GLN A 930 31.37 8.21 -11.09
C GLN A 930 31.76 9.69 -10.99
N GLU A 931 30.77 10.57 -10.94
CA GLU A 931 30.95 12.00 -10.68
C GLU A 931 30.06 12.42 -9.49
N THR A 932 30.67 13.03 -8.48
CA THR A 932 30.02 13.38 -7.21
C THR A 932 29.77 14.89 -7.12
N PHE A 933 28.54 15.26 -6.75
CA PHE A 933 28.07 16.63 -6.61
C PHE A 933 27.46 16.84 -5.22
N MET A 934 27.84 17.93 -4.55
CA MET A 934 27.20 18.36 -3.31
C MET A 934 25.89 19.10 -3.60
N THR A 935 24.89 18.90 -2.75
CA THR A 935 23.56 19.50 -2.91
C THR A 935 23.09 20.10 -1.60
N ALA A 936 22.62 21.34 -1.64
CA ALA A 936 22.20 22.07 -0.44
C ALA A 936 21.05 21.35 0.27
N GLY A 937 21.06 21.37 1.60
CA GLY A 937 20.01 20.70 2.38
C GLY A 937 19.65 21.34 3.71
N ASN A 938 18.53 20.87 4.23
CA ASN A 938 18.06 21.11 5.58
C ASN A 938 17.70 19.72 6.16
N PRO A 939 18.33 19.24 7.25
CA PRO A 939 19.33 19.93 8.08
C PRO A 939 20.79 19.84 7.59
N GLN A 940 21.14 18.86 6.74
CA GLN A 940 22.51 18.63 6.27
C GLN A 940 22.60 18.62 4.74
N ASP A 941 23.73 19.07 4.19
CA ASP A 941 24.05 18.94 2.76
C ASP A 941 24.12 17.46 2.34
N GLY A 942 23.79 17.16 1.09
CA GLY A 942 23.61 15.79 0.59
C GLY A 942 24.41 15.53 -0.68
N GLN A 943 24.75 14.28 -0.93
CA GLN A 943 25.54 13.85 -2.08
C GLN A 943 24.63 13.27 -3.17
N VAL A 944 24.85 13.70 -4.41
CA VAL A 944 24.29 13.08 -5.61
C VAL A 944 25.45 12.59 -6.47
N VAL A 945 25.31 11.39 -7.03
CA VAL A 945 26.35 10.74 -7.84
C VAL A 945 25.78 10.39 -9.21
N LEU A 946 26.42 10.88 -10.27
CA LEU A 946 26.15 10.48 -11.64
C LEU A 946 27.12 9.36 -12.03
N TYR A 947 26.59 8.18 -12.31
CA TYR A 947 27.34 7.03 -12.77
C TYR A 947 27.20 6.86 -14.29
N LYS A 948 28.32 6.61 -15.00
CA LYS A 948 28.31 5.93 -16.30
C LYS A 948 28.60 4.44 -16.06
N ILE A 949 27.68 3.60 -16.50
CA ILE A 949 27.63 2.15 -16.26
C ILE A 949 27.62 1.43 -17.61
N SER A 950 28.33 0.31 -17.68
CA SER A 950 28.27 -0.63 -18.82
C SER A 950 27.62 -1.94 -18.40
N VAL A 951 26.57 -2.35 -19.12
CA VAL A 951 25.90 -3.64 -18.94
C VAL A 951 26.35 -4.59 -20.04
N ASP A 952 26.90 -5.74 -19.67
CA ASP A 952 27.26 -6.79 -20.63
C ASP A 952 26.06 -7.70 -20.92
N ARG A 953 25.35 -7.44 -22.01
CA ARG A 953 24.16 -8.22 -22.42
C ARG A 953 24.49 -9.50 -23.20
N GLY A 954 25.76 -9.88 -23.34
CA GLY A 954 26.15 -11.04 -24.14
C GLY A 954 25.78 -12.38 -23.50
N MET A 955 25.49 -13.40 -24.33
CA MET A 955 25.32 -14.78 -23.87
C MET A 955 26.59 -15.60 -24.17
N PRO A 956 27.30 -16.13 -23.15
CA PRO A 956 28.47 -16.97 -23.37
C PRO A 956 28.07 -18.33 -23.96
N TRP A 957 29.02 -18.98 -24.65
CA TRP A 957 28.80 -20.27 -25.29
C TRP A 957 28.23 -21.32 -24.33
N ASP A 958 28.77 -21.42 -23.12
CA ASP A 958 28.32 -22.42 -22.14
C ASP A 958 26.85 -22.22 -21.72
N GLU A 959 26.32 -20.98 -21.67
CA GLU A 959 24.90 -20.78 -21.39
C GLU A 959 24.04 -21.17 -22.60
N ALA A 960 24.44 -20.76 -23.82
CA ALA A 960 23.75 -21.11 -25.04
C ALA A 960 23.68 -22.65 -25.24
N TYR A 961 24.77 -23.36 -24.96
CA TYR A 961 24.84 -24.82 -25.01
C TYR A 961 23.98 -25.47 -23.90
N ASN A 962 24.07 -25.00 -22.65
CA ASN A 962 23.22 -25.48 -21.56
C ASN A 962 21.72 -25.13 -21.71
N ARG A 963 21.38 -24.20 -22.61
CA ARG A 963 20.01 -24.00 -23.11
C ARG A 963 19.67 -25.01 -24.19
N SER A 964 20.49 -25.16 -25.23
CA SER A 964 20.22 -26.10 -26.34
C SER A 964 20.02 -27.54 -25.88
N LEU A 965 20.71 -27.99 -24.82
CA LEU A 965 20.52 -29.32 -24.21
C LEU A 965 19.12 -29.56 -23.59
N LYS A 966 18.29 -28.53 -23.44
CA LYS A 966 16.92 -28.61 -22.88
C LYS A 966 15.85 -28.47 -23.97
N LEU A 967 16.25 -28.12 -25.19
CA LEU A 967 15.36 -27.97 -26.33
C LEU A 967 15.06 -29.36 -26.92
N SER A 968 13.85 -29.52 -27.46
CA SER A 968 13.35 -30.83 -27.91
C SER A 968 12.38 -30.77 -29.11
N GLY A 969 11.96 -29.57 -29.51
CA GLY A 969 11.19 -29.34 -30.73
C GLY A 969 12.05 -29.43 -32.00
N PRO A 970 11.49 -29.87 -33.14
CA PRO A 970 12.25 -30.14 -34.36
C PRO A 970 12.93 -28.90 -34.96
N ASN A 971 12.37 -27.72 -34.73
CA ASN A 971 12.88 -26.43 -35.22
C ASN A 971 13.72 -25.66 -34.17
N GLU A 972 13.98 -26.24 -33.00
CA GLU A 972 14.80 -25.62 -31.96
C GLU A 972 16.29 -25.97 -32.12
N GLY A 973 17.20 -25.05 -31.77
CA GLY A 973 18.65 -25.26 -31.83
C GLY A 973 19.41 -24.12 -32.50
N PHE A 974 20.67 -24.36 -32.90
CA PHE A 974 21.54 -23.34 -33.48
C PHE A 974 21.30 -23.12 -34.99
N TYR A 975 21.55 -21.88 -35.44
CA TYR A 975 21.33 -21.41 -36.80
C TYR A 975 22.46 -20.49 -37.26
N LEU A 976 22.86 -20.58 -38.53
CA LEU A 976 23.83 -19.68 -39.20
C LEU A 976 23.18 -18.93 -40.37
N SER A 977 23.59 -17.68 -40.62
CA SER A 977 23.02 -16.86 -41.70
C SER A 977 23.36 -17.40 -43.09
N GLN A 978 22.39 -17.33 -44.01
CA GLN A 978 22.56 -17.79 -45.40
C GLN A 978 23.33 -16.77 -46.26
N LYS A 979 23.04 -15.47 -46.08
CA LYS A 979 23.92 -14.37 -46.54
C LYS A 979 25.07 -14.20 -45.52
N LEU A 980 26.29 -13.98 -46.00
CA LEU A 980 27.40 -13.46 -45.19
C LEU A 980 27.25 -11.93 -45.05
N ARG A 981 27.62 -11.34 -43.90
CA ARG A 981 27.79 -9.89 -43.75
C ARG A 981 29.26 -9.56 -43.58
N GLY A 982 29.89 -9.09 -44.65
CA GLY A 982 31.35 -9.07 -44.75
C GLY A 982 31.92 -10.50 -44.79
N ASN A 983 33.05 -10.72 -44.12
CA ASN A 983 33.76 -12.01 -44.15
C ASN A 983 33.22 -13.06 -43.16
N HIS A 984 32.15 -12.80 -42.40
CA HIS A 984 31.69 -13.68 -41.31
C HIS A 984 30.19 -14.02 -41.40
N PRO A 985 29.78 -15.28 -41.13
CA PRO A 985 28.37 -15.67 -40.98
C PRO A 985 27.84 -15.32 -39.58
N CYS A 986 26.62 -14.79 -39.46
CA CYS A 986 26.00 -14.52 -38.15
C CYS A 986 25.44 -15.82 -37.53
N VAL A 987 25.57 -15.98 -36.21
CA VAL A 987 25.04 -17.15 -35.47
C VAL A 987 23.95 -16.77 -34.46
N LEU A 988 22.97 -17.65 -34.29
CA LEU A 988 21.94 -17.54 -33.25
C LEU A 988 21.48 -18.92 -32.75
N LEU A 989 20.74 -18.93 -31.65
CA LEU A 989 20.04 -20.08 -31.05
C LEU A 989 18.54 -19.77 -31.00
N ALA A 990 17.69 -20.70 -31.42
CA ALA A 990 16.24 -20.53 -31.44
C ALA A 990 15.54 -21.52 -30.49
N GLU A 991 14.65 -20.99 -29.63
CA GLU A 991 13.83 -21.68 -28.63
C GLU A 991 12.34 -21.45 -28.96
N GLN A 992 11.49 -22.47 -28.78
CA GLN A 992 10.07 -22.42 -29.14
C GLN A 992 9.29 -21.50 -28.18
N GLY A 993 8.84 -20.36 -28.68
CA GLY A 993 7.97 -19.43 -27.97
C GLY A 993 6.49 -19.81 -28.06
N ARG A 994 5.61 -18.88 -27.67
CA ARG A 994 4.15 -19.06 -27.79
C ARG A 994 3.71 -19.09 -29.26
N GLY A 995 2.93 -20.08 -29.65
CA GLY A 995 2.39 -20.20 -31.01
C GLY A 995 3.47 -20.61 -32.03
N LYS A 996 3.52 -19.93 -33.18
CA LYS A 996 4.50 -20.19 -34.26
C LYS A 996 5.80 -19.36 -34.13
N ASN A 997 5.97 -18.64 -33.02
CA ASN A 997 7.05 -17.66 -32.86
C ASN A 997 8.19 -18.23 -32.02
N PHE A 998 9.43 -17.92 -32.39
CA PHE A 998 10.66 -18.41 -31.76
C PHE A 998 11.34 -17.29 -30.97
N ILE A 999 11.79 -17.60 -29.76
CA ILE A 999 12.67 -16.75 -28.98
C ILE A 999 14.08 -16.94 -29.52
N VAL A 1000 14.68 -15.86 -30.01
CA VAL A 1000 16.02 -15.87 -30.61
C VAL A 1000 17.04 -15.41 -29.58
N TYR A 1001 18.19 -16.09 -29.53
CA TYR A 1001 19.34 -15.72 -28.72
C TYR A 1001 20.58 -15.53 -29.61
N LYS A 1002 21.37 -14.48 -29.36
CA LYS A 1002 22.57 -14.12 -30.12
C LYS A 1002 23.77 -13.90 -29.20
N PRO A 1003 25.02 -14.08 -29.67
CA PRO A 1003 26.23 -13.86 -28.85
C PRO A 1003 26.32 -12.45 -28.24
N ASN A 1004 25.91 -11.42 -28.98
CA ASN A 1004 26.13 -10.02 -28.62
C ASN A 1004 25.00 -9.36 -27.81
N ILE A 1005 23.77 -9.87 -27.87
CA ILE A 1005 22.62 -9.30 -27.16
C ILE A 1005 21.94 -10.25 -26.17
N GLY A 1006 22.38 -11.51 -26.12
CA GLY A 1006 21.69 -12.53 -25.36
C GLY A 1006 20.31 -12.77 -25.96
N LYS A 1007 19.26 -12.58 -25.18
CA LYS A 1007 17.87 -12.77 -25.61
C LYS A 1007 17.37 -11.60 -26.46
N GLN A 1008 16.89 -11.88 -27.66
CA GLN A 1008 16.18 -10.91 -28.49
C GLN A 1008 14.77 -10.66 -27.94
N THR A 1009 14.38 -9.38 -27.80
CA THR A 1009 13.07 -9.01 -27.23
C THR A 1009 11.90 -9.25 -28.17
N HIS A 1010 12.11 -9.10 -29.47
CA HIS A 1010 11.13 -9.42 -30.51
C HIS A 1010 11.34 -10.86 -31.03
N PRO A 1011 10.37 -11.78 -30.88
CA PRO A 1011 10.52 -13.15 -31.38
C PRO A 1011 10.33 -13.22 -32.91
N GLU A 1012 11.12 -14.04 -33.59
CA GLU A 1012 10.98 -14.24 -35.06
C GLU A 1012 9.91 -15.30 -35.39
N SER A 1013 9.31 -15.21 -36.57
CA SER A 1013 8.50 -16.30 -37.13
C SER A 1013 9.41 -17.39 -37.71
N LEU A 1014 8.94 -18.65 -37.71
CA LEU A 1014 9.65 -19.76 -38.35
C LEU A 1014 9.98 -19.51 -39.83
N GLU A 1015 9.08 -18.82 -40.53
CA GLU A 1015 9.19 -18.46 -41.95
C GLU A 1015 10.34 -17.46 -42.19
N ASN A 1016 10.43 -16.39 -41.38
CA ASN A 1016 11.52 -15.42 -41.46
C ASN A 1016 12.87 -16.05 -41.07
N LEU A 1017 12.85 -16.91 -40.04
CA LEU A 1017 14.03 -17.61 -39.55
C LEU A 1017 14.63 -18.51 -40.64
N HIS A 1018 13.81 -19.28 -41.35
CA HIS A 1018 14.24 -20.16 -42.45
C HIS A 1018 14.57 -19.41 -43.75
N GLN A 1019 14.07 -18.18 -43.93
CA GLN A 1019 14.47 -17.32 -45.06
C GLN A 1019 15.87 -16.71 -44.87
N ARG A 1020 16.26 -16.38 -43.62
CA ARG A 1020 17.52 -15.69 -43.31
C ARG A 1020 18.65 -16.62 -42.86
N TYR A 1021 18.32 -17.75 -42.22
CA TYR A 1021 19.27 -18.66 -41.58
C TYR A 1021 19.06 -20.13 -41.98
N ARG A 1022 20.09 -20.96 -41.80
CA ARG A 1022 20.03 -22.43 -41.90
C ARG A 1022 20.31 -23.04 -40.53
N LYS A 1023 19.62 -24.13 -40.18
CA LYS A 1023 19.89 -24.87 -38.93
C LYS A 1023 21.25 -25.57 -39.01
N VAL A 1024 21.97 -25.64 -37.89
CA VAL A 1024 23.31 -26.29 -37.79
C VAL A 1024 23.43 -27.10 -36.49
N THR A 1025 24.48 -27.91 -36.41
CA THR A 1025 24.89 -28.58 -35.16
C THR A 1025 25.48 -27.59 -34.15
N ALA A 1026 25.60 -28.00 -32.88
CA ALA A 1026 26.24 -27.17 -31.87
C ALA A 1026 27.74 -27.00 -32.16
N GLU A 1027 28.36 -28.08 -32.63
CA GLU A 1027 29.77 -28.20 -32.99
C GLU A 1027 30.15 -27.21 -34.11
N GLU A 1028 29.33 -27.10 -35.16
CA GLU A 1028 29.51 -26.12 -36.25
C GLU A 1028 29.29 -24.65 -35.81
N SER A 1029 28.48 -24.43 -34.77
CA SER A 1029 28.12 -23.08 -34.31
C SER A 1029 29.10 -22.49 -33.29
N ARG A 1030 29.86 -23.34 -32.58
CA ARG A 1030 30.67 -23.00 -31.42
C ARG A 1030 31.69 -21.90 -31.70
N ASP A 1031 32.62 -22.14 -32.63
CA ASP A 1031 33.73 -21.23 -32.90
C ASP A 1031 33.21 -19.86 -33.38
N ILE A 1032 32.12 -19.85 -34.13
CA ILE A 1032 31.46 -18.64 -34.64
C ILE A 1032 30.84 -17.87 -33.47
N TRP A 1033 30.21 -18.56 -32.51
CA TRP A 1033 29.64 -17.97 -31.30
C TRP A 1033 30.71 -17.39 -30.39
N GLU A 1034 31.76 -18.14 -30.06
CA GLU A 1034 32.85 -17.67 -29.20
C GLU A 1034 33.58 -16.46 -29.81
N ASN A 1035 33.81 -16.46 -31.13
CA ASN A 1035 34.39 -15.32 -31.84
C ASN A 1035 33.48 -14.09 -31.82
N GLN A 1036 32.18 -14.22 -32.09
CA GLN A 1036 31.24 -13.09 -32.11
C GLN A 1036 30.95 -12.54 -30.70
N PHE A 1037 30.84 -13.42 -29.70
CA PHE A 1037 30.79 -13.03 -28.29
C PHE A 1037 32.02 -12.20 -27.93
N THR A 1038 33.23 -12.65 -28.28
CA THR A 1038 34.49 -11.97 -27.95
C THR A 1038 34.65 -10.65 -28.72
N PHE A 1039 34.33 -10.61 -30.01
CA PHE A 1039 34.48 -9.42 -30.86
C PHE A 1039 33.56 -8.27 -30.38
N SER A 1040 32.28 -8.59 -30.13
CA SER A 1040 31.25 -7.59 -29.81
C SER A 1040 31.44 -6.87 -28.47
N PHE A 1041 32.34 -7.34 -27.60
CA PHE A 1041 32.62 -6.73 -26.30
C PHE A 1041 33.06 -5.26 -26.39
N LYS A 1042 33.88 -4.91 -27.39
CA LYS A 1042 34.39 -3.53 -27.58
C LYS A 1042 34.40 -3.05 -29.05
N LYS A 1043 33.72 -3.74 -29.95
CA LYS A 1043 33.67 -3.41 -31.38
C LYS A 1043 32.23 -3.54 -31.90
N CYS A 1044 31.81 -2.56 -32.70
CA CYS A 1044 30.47 -2.49 -33.28
C CYS A 1044 30.27 -3.45 -34.47
N SER A 1045 29.01 -3.73 -34.82
CA SER A 1045 28.62 -4.53 -36.00
C SER A 1045 29.31 -4.04 -37.28
N HIS A 1046 29.39 -2.71 -37.50
CA HIS A 1046 30.07 -2.13 -38.66
C HIS A 1046 31.54 -2.54 -38.77
N ALA A 1047 32.26 -2.58 -37.65
CA ALA A 1047 33.66 -3.03 -37.64
C ALA A 1047 33.80 -4.55 -37.84
N ASN A 1048 32.75 -5.34 -37.54
CA ASN A 1048 32.72 -6.78 -37.81
C ASN A 1048 32.49 -7.06 -39.30
N TRP A 1049 31.58 -6.31 -39.94
CA TRP A 1049 31.23 -6.48 -41.36
C TRP A 1049 32.30 -5.87 -42.29
N ASN A 1050 32.69 -4.61 -42.02
CA ASN A 1050 33.51 -3.81 -42.95
C ASN A 1050 34.97 -3.68 -42.49
N GLY A 1051 35.39 -4.37 -41.42
CA GLY A 1051 36.71 -4.27 -40.79
C GLY A 1051 36.99 -2.95 -40.06
N LYS A 1052 36.22 -1.89 -40.37
CA LYS A 1052 36.31 -0.54 -39.81
C LYS A 1052 34.92 0.07 -39.62
N CYS A 1053 34.83 1.17 -38.88
CA CYS A 1053 33.60 1.93 -38.69
C CYS A 1053 33.85 3.43 -38.91
N LYS A 1054 33.22 4.02 -39.94
CA LYS A 1054 33.38 5.43 -40.34
C LYS A 1054 33.20 6.38 -39.15
N LYS A 1055 32.12 6.22 -38.36
CA LYS A 1055 31.85 7.00 -37.15
C LYS A 1055 33.02 7.03 -36.16
N ILE A 1056 33.73 5.90 -35.98
CA ILE A 1056 34.89 5.82 -35.08
C ILE A 1056 36.14 6.47 -35.70
N GLU A 1057 36.33 6.36 -37.01
CA GLU A 1057 37.40 7.09 -37.72
C GLU A 1057 37.16 8.61 -37.75
N GLU A 1058 35.90 9.04 -37.70
CA GLU A 1058 35.44 10.43 -37.52
C GLU A 1058 35.49 10.91 -36.05
N GLY A 1059 35.93 10.07 -35.11
CA GLY A 1059 36.08 10.40 -33.70
C GLY A 1059 34.79 10.35 -32.85
N GLN A 1060 33.72 9.76 -33.37
CA GLN A 1060 32.44 9.55 -32.67
C GLN A 1060 32.36 8.15 -32.04
N GLU A 1061 31.68 8.03 -30.90
CA GLU A 1061 31.38 6.71 -30.31
C GLU A 1061 30.34 5.95 -31.18
N CYS A 1062 30.51 4.65 -31.37
CA CYS A 1062 29.56 3.81 -32.11
C CYS A 1062 29.28 2.51 -31.35
N LEU A 1063 28.10 2.43 -30.73
CA LEU A 1063 27.67 1.32 -29.86
C LEU A 1063 26.82 0.25 -30.59
N GLN A 1064 26.56 0.41 -31.89
CA GLN A 1064 25.65 -0.45 -32.65
C GLN A 1064 26.21 -1.88 -32.77
N GLY A 1065 25.38 -2.90 -32.48
CA GLY A 1065 25.80 -4.29 -32.37
C GLY A 1065 26.70 -4.64 -31.18
N MET A 1066 27.08 -3.70 -30.31
CA MET A 1066 27.97 -3.97 -29.17
C MET A 1066 27.28 -4.73 -28.03
N ARG A 1067 28.10 -5.53 -27.34
CA ARG A 1067 27.75 -6.37 -26.18
C ARG A 1067 27.67 -5.58 -24.88
N LEU A 1068 28.55 -4.59 -24.72
CA LEU A 1068 28.44 -3.57 -23.68
C LEU A 1068 27.46 -2.49 -24.12
N ARG A 1069 26.33 -2.35 -23.40
CA ARG A 1069 25.39 -1.22 -23.55
C ARG A 1069 25.63 -0.24 -22.40
N GLN A 1070 25.96 1.01 -22.74
CA GLN A 1070 26.24 2.06 -21.75
C GLN A 1070 24.95 2.75 -21.29
N TYR A 1071 24.96 3.18 -20.03
CA TYR A 1071 23.84 3.79 -19.32
C TYR A 1071 24.33 4.88 -18.37
N HIS A 1072 23.56 5.95 -18.22
CA HIS A 1072 23.78 6.97 -17.20
C HIS A 1072 22.71 6.90 -16.11
N MET A 1073 23.15 6.89 -14.86
CA MET A 1073 22.29 6.70 -13.69
C MET A 1073 22.61 7.74 -12.62
N LEU A 1074 21.61 8.49 -12.18
CA LEU A 1074 21.73 9.48 -11.13
C LEU A 1074 21.25 8.89 -9.79
N CYS A 1075 22.13 8.80 -8.80
CA CYS A 1075 21.89 8.17 -7.50
C CYS A 1075 22.13 9.13 -6.32
N GLY A 1076 21.70 8.76 -5.11
CA GLY A 1076 21.94 9.53 -3.88
C GLY A 1076 20.75 10.38 -3.45
N ALA A 1077 21.00 11.63 -3.04
CA ALA A 1077 20.03 12.54 -2.43
C ALA A 1077 19.04 13.18 -3.44
N LEU A 1078 18.32 12.33 -4.18
CA LEU A 1078 17.68 12.68 -5.44
C LEU A 1078 16.56 13.72 -5.35
N LEU A 1079 15.83 13.81 -4.23
CA LEU A 1079 14.76 14.80 -4.05
C LEU A 1079 15.24 16.24 -4.27
N ARG A 1080 16.50 16.52 -3.92
CA ARG A 1080 17.10 17.86 -3.91
C ARG A 1080 17.38 18.38 -5.31
N VAL A 1081 17.72 17.48 -6.23
CA VAL A 1081 18.01 17.76 -7.64
C VAL A 1081 16.81 17.51 -8.54
N TRP A 1082 15.82 16.73 -8.07
CA TRP A 1082 14.74 16.16 -8.89
C TRP A 1082 14.08 17.18 -9.80
N LYS A 1083 13.71 18.35 -9.28
CA LYS A 1083 13.01 19.35 -10.09
C LYS A 1083 13.85 19.76 -11.31
N ARG A 1084 15.11 20.15 -11.11
CA ARG A 1084 16.00 20.57 -12.22
C ARG A 1084 16.18 19.45 -13.25
N VAL A 1085 16.42 18.23 -12.79
CA VAL A 1085 16.58 17.04 -13.67
C VAL A 1085 15.29 16.75 -14.44
N SER A 1086 14.14 16.82 -13.78
CA SER A 1086 12.82 16.58 -14.39
C SER A 1086 12.44 17.65 -15.41
N ASP A 1087 12.82 18.91 -15.16
CA ASP A 1087 12.56 20.03 -16.06
C ASP A 1087 13.48 19.91 -17.30
N VAL A 1088 14.77 19.59 -17.13
CA VAL A 1088 15.72 19.33 -18.24
C VAL A 1088 15.31 18.14 -19.12
N VAL A 1089 14.84 17.03 -18.53
CA VAL A 1089 14.40 15.86 -19.32
C VAL A 1089 13.08 16.15 -20.04
N ALA A 1090 12.17 16.94 -19.43
CA ALA A 1090 10.93 17.35 -20.08
C ALA A 1090 11.18 18.25 -21.30
N ASP A 1091 12.07 19.25 -21.17
CA ASP A 1091 12.49 20.13 -22.27
C ASP A 1091 13.01 19.35 -23.49
N ILE A 1092 13.80 18.29 -23.25
CA ILE A 1092 14.54 17.58 -24.30
C ILE A 1092 13.72 16.42 -24.91
N THR A 1093 12.96 15.69 -24.09
CA THR A 1093 12.28 14.44 -24.52
C THR A 1093 10.78 14.59 -24.73
N SER A 1094 10.19 15.76 -24.42
CA SER A 1094 8.74 15.97 -24.29
C SER A 1094 8.04 15.05 -23.26
N SER A 1095 8.80 14.31 -22.45
CA SER A 1095 8.31 13.47 -21.35
C SER A 1095 8.88 13.95 -20.02
N SER A 1096 8.01 14.12 -19.02
CA SER A 1096 8.43 14.40 -17.63
C SER A 1096 8.53 13.14 -16.76
N ILE A 1097 8.45 11.95 -17.38
CA ILE A 1097 8.58 10.66 -16.69
C ILE A 1097 10.06 10.31 -16.54
N LEU A 1098 10.57 10.39 -15.31
CA LEU A 1098 11.92 9.95 -14.96
C LEU A 1098 11.88 8.46 -14.58
N GLN A 1099 12.38 7.58 -15.45
CA GLN A 1099 12.40 6.14 -15.17
C GLN A 1099 13.37 5.81 -14.02
N ILE A 1100 12.83 5.22 -12.97
CA ILE A 1100 13.60 4.76 -11.81
C ILE A 1100 14.11 3.34 -12.09
N VAL A 1101 15.40 3.13 -11.93
CA VAL A 1101 16.05 1.84 -12.12
C VAL A 1101 16.82 1.43 -10.87
N ARG A 1102 16.85 0.12 -10.62
CA ARG A 1102 17.74 -0.56 -9.68
C ARG A 1102 18.79 -1.31 -10.48
N LEU A 1103 19.99 -1.47 -9.93
CA LEU A 1103 20.98 -2.40 -10.46
C LEU A 1103 21.73 -3.09 -9.33
N LYS A 1104 22.38 -4.21 -9.67
CA LYS A 1104 23.30 -4.95 -8.81
C LYS A 1104 24.57 -5.17 -9.62
N THR A 1105 25.69 -4.60 -9.19
CA THR A 1105 26.95 -4.75 -9.93
C THR A 1105 27.57 -6.13 -9.71
N LYS A 1106 28.58 -6.46 -10.51
CA LYS A 1106 29.38 -7.68 -10.35
C LYS A 1106 30.08 -7.79 -8.99
N GLN A 1107 30.24 -6.66 -8.29
CA GLN A 1107 30.77 -6.57 -6.92
C GLN A 1107 29.67 -6.75 -5.85
N HIS A 1108 28.44 -7.04 -6.27
CA HIS A 1108 27.20 -7.09 -5.48
C HIS A 1108 26.80 -5.76 -4.81
N ASN A 1109 27.36 -4.63 -5.24
CA ASN A 1109 26.85 -3.30 -4.86
C ASN A 1109 25.46 -3.14 -5.48
N LYS A 1110 24.43 -2.96 -4.64
CA LYS A 1110 23.11 -2.52 -5.11
C LYS A 1110 23.10 -1.00 -5.23
N GLN A 1111 22.51 -0.49 -6.31
CA GLN A 1111 22.29 0.95 -6.50
C GLN A 1111 20.86 1.18 -6.99
N VAL A 1112 20.25 2.32 -6.63
CA VAL A 1112 18.94 2.76 -7.12
C VAL A 1112 19.01 4.23 -7.47
N GLY A 1113 18.44 4.58 -8.61
CA GLY A 1113 18.60 5.90 -9.20
C GLY A 1113 17.70 6.15 -10.39
N ILE A 1114 17.84 7.34 -10.97
CA ILE A 1114 17.12 7.78 -12.16
C ILE A 1114 17.96 7.44 -13.38
N LYS A 1115 17.38 6.74 -14.36
CA LYS A 1115 18.00 6.59 -15.69
C LYS A 1115 17.97 7.93 -16.41
N ILE A 1116 19.14 8.47 -16.77
CA ILE A 1116 19.25 9.71 -17.54
C ILE A 1116 19.44 9.35 -19.02
N PRO A 1117 18.56 9.81 -19.93
CA PRO A 1117 18.77 9.65 -21.38
C PRO A 1117 20.05 10.34 -21.84
N GLU A 1118 20.82 9.74 -22.75
CA GLU A 1118 22.14 10.23 -23.20
C GLU A 1118 22.11 11.71 -23.63
N ASN A 1119 21.11 12.09 -24.42
CA ASN A 1119 20.88 13.46 -24.90
C ASN A 1119 20.60 14.49 -23.79
N CYS A 1120 20.24 14.04 -22.58
CA CYS A 1120 20.01 14.90 -21.41
C CYS A 1120 21.25 15.04 -20.52
N VAL A 1121 22.22 14.12 -20.60
CA VAL A 1121 23.34 13.99 -19.63
C VAL A 1121 24.15 15.27 -19.50
N ALA A 1122 24.50 15.93 -20.61
CA ALA A 1122 25.32 17.13 -20.61
C ALA A 1122 24.68 18.28 -19.81
N ARG A 1123 23.38 18.56 -20.05
CA ARG A 1123 22.63 19.63 -19.40
C ARG A 1123 22.25 19.29 -17.95
N VAL A 1124 22.01 18.01 -17.64
CA VAL A 1124 21.87 17.54 -16.25
C VAL A 1124 23.17 17.74 -15.47
N ARG A 1125 24.33 17.44 -16.07
CA ARG A 1125 25.65 17.59 -15.46
C ARG A 1125 26.02 19.05 -15.19
N GLU A 1126 25.64 19.96 -16.08
CA GLU A 1126 25.79 21.42 -15.90
C GLU A 1126 25.00 21.93 -14.68
N GLU A 1127 23.72 21.58 -14.57
CA GLU A 1127 22.89 21.95 -13.40
C GLU A 1127 23.44 21.39 -12.07
N LEU A 1128 23.98 20.17 -12.07
CA LEU A 1128 24.60 19.55 -10.90
C LEU A 1128 25.90 20.26 -10.48
N LEU A 1129 26.71 20.74 -11.43
CA LEU A 1129 27.90 21.55 -11.16
C LEU A 1129 27.53 22.91 -10.52
N LEU A 1130 26.53 23.60 -11.06
CA LEU A 1130 26.05 24.88 -10.51
C LEU A 1130 25.56 24.74 -9.06
N MET A 1131 24.89 23.64 -8.72
CA MET A 1131 24.46 23.36 -7.34
C MET A 1131 25.65 23.05 -6.41
N ASP A 1132 26.62 22.29 -6.88
CA ASP A 1132 27.81 21.89 -6.12
C ASP A 1132 28.72 23.10 -5.81
N GLU A 1133 28.90 24.03 -6.74
CA GLU A 1133 29.62 25.28 -6.52
C GLU A 1133 28.91 26.20 -5.51
N GLU A 1134 27.58 26.28 -5.56
CA GLU A 1134 26.79 27.09 -4.60
C GLU A 1134 26.97 26.58 -3.16
N VAL A 1135 26.96 25.26 -2.95
CA VAL A 1135 27.22 24.63 -1.65
C VAL A 1135 28.66 24.88 -1.20
N LYS A 1136 29.63 24.64 -2.09
CA LYS A 1136 31.06 24.85 -1.78
C LYS A 1136 31.38 26.30 -1.45
N ARG A 1137 30.68 27.28 -2.03
CA ARG A 1137 30.76 28.71 -1.65
C ARG A 1137 30.18 28.94 -0.26
N LYS A 1138 28.91 28.57 -0.02
CA LYS A 1138 28.23 28.74 1.28
C LYS A 1138 28.97 28.08 2.44
N ARG A 1139 29.64 26.95 2.18
CA ARG A 1139 30.46 26.25 3.17
C ARG A 1139 31.72 27.03 3.55
N LYS A 1140 32.45 27.58 2.57
CA LYS A 1140 33.62 28.46 2.83
C LYS A 1140 33.22 29.69 3.63
N GLU A 1141 32.09 30.31 3.29
CA GLU A 1141 31.56 31.48 4.00
C GLU A 1141 31.26 31.16 5.49
N LYS A 1142 30.62 30.01 5.77
CA LYS A 1142 30.40 29.53 7.14
C LYS A 1142 31.70 29.20 7.88
N GLU A 1143 32.65 28.54 7.21
CA GLU A 1143 33.95 28.17 7.79
C GLU A 1143 34.80 29.43 8.11
N GLN A 1144 34.72 30.48 7.28
CA GLN A 1144 35.30 31.80 7.54
C GLN A 1144 34.64 32.49 8.74
N GLN A 1145 33.30 32.60 8.76
CA GLN A 1145 32.58 33.21 9.89
C GLN A 1145 32.85 32.47 11.22
N ALA A 1146 32.94 31.14 11.19
CA ALA A 1146 33.29 30.35 12.37
C ALA A 1146 34.75 30.55 12.82
N ALA A 1147 35.68 30.75 11.89
CA ALA A 1147 37.06 31.10 12.21
C ALA A 1147 37.18 32.52 12.78
N GLU A 1148 36.46 33.50 12.22
CA GLU A 1148 36.36 34.87 12.73
C GLU A 1148 35.75 34.93 14.13
N GLN A 1149 34.68 34.17 14.39
CA GLN A 1149 34.09 34.04 15.72
C GLN A 1149 35.05 33.40 16.73
N ARG A 1150 35.80 32.36 16.34
CA ARG A 1150 36.85 31.78 17.20
C ARG A 1150 37.95 32.79 17.51
N LEU A 1151 38.45 33.50 16.50
CA LEU A 1151 39.45 34.56 16.66
C LEU A 1151 38.93 35.72 17.53
N ALA A 1152 37.63 36.05 17.46
CA ALA A 1152 37.01 37.06 18.33
C ALA A 1152 36.93 36.59 19.79
N VAL A 1153 36.56 35.32 20.03
CA VAL A 1153 36.54 34.72 21.38
C VAL A 1153 37.96 34.59 21.95
N GLU A 1154 38.95 34.16 21.16
CA GLU A 1154 40.36 34.12 21.57
C GLU A 1154 40.90 35.52 21.89
N ARG A 1155 40.53 36.56 21.11
CA ARG A 1155 40.87 37.96 21.41
C ARG A 1155 40.19 38.50 22.67
N MET A 1156 38.97 38.08 22.98
CA MET A 1156 38.29 38.41 24.24
C MET A 1156 38.88 37.68 25.46
N LEU A 1157 39.70 36.65 25.25
CA LEU A 1157 40.41 35.91 26.30
C LEU A 1157 41.90 36.30 26.43
N ALA A 1158 42.38 37.26 25.64
CA ALA A 1158 43.74 37.77 25.71
C ALA A 1158 43.84 38.96 26.70
N PRO A 1159 44.78 38.95 27.68
CA PRO A 1159 44.94 40.06 28.61
C PRO A 1159 45.66 41.25 27.96
N SER A 1160 45.12 42.46 28.12
CA SER A 1160 45.63 43.67 27.47
C SER A 1160 46.77 44.35 28.24
N ASP A 1161 47.93 44.40 27.57
CA ASP A 1161 48.98 45.42 27.56
C ASP A 1161 49.70 45.89 28.85
N LEU A 1162 51.04 45.91 28.74
CA LEU A 1162 51.92 46.76 29.54
C LEU A 1162 51.89 48.19 29.01
N LEU A 1163 51.77 49.17 29.90
CA LEU A 1163 52.28 50.53 29.68
C LEU A 1163 53.07 51.01 30.90
N LEU A 1164 54.23 51.62 30.67
CA LEU A 1164 55.13 52.09 31.73
C LEU A 1164 54.80 53.52 32.17
N LEU A 1165 54.72 53.76 33.48
CA LEU A 1165 55.04 55.05 34.11
C LEU A 1165 55.77 54.83 35.46
N PRO A 1166 56.58 55.79 35.96
CA PRO A 1166 57.68 55.49 36.87
C PRO A 1166 57.51 55.92 38.35
N SER A 1167 58.19 55.17 39.23
CA SER A 1167 58.80 55.58 40.52
C SER A 1167 58.08 56.58 41.45
N GLY A 1168 57.57 56.08 42.58
CA GLY A 1168 57.20 56.87 43.78
C GLY A 1168 56.98 55.96 45.02
N PRO A 1169 57.39 56.34 46.26
CA PRO A 1169 57.58 55.36 47.34
C PRO A 1169 56.40 55.15 48.32
N ILE A 1170 56.48 53.99 48.98
CA ILE A 1170 55.55 53.35 49.93
C ILE A 1170 55.54 53.99 51.34
N VAL A 1171 54.35 54.20 51.93
CA VAL A 1171 54.05 54.06 53.39
C VAL A 1171 52.57 53.61 53.54
N ARG A 1172 52.25 52.31 53.67
CA ARG A 1172 52.09 51.51 54.93
C ARG A 1172 50.97 51.94 55.91
N SER A 1173 49.92 51.10 56.00
CA SER A 1173 49.31 50.68 57.30
C SER A 1173 48.72 49.25 57.24
N LEU A 1174 48.87 48.53 58.35
CA LEU A 1174 48.46 47.13 58.67
C LEU A 1174 46.93 46.97 58.94
N PRO A 1175 46.38 45.78 59.32
CA PRO A 1175 46.92 44.39 59.41
C PRO A 1175 46.06 43.36 58.59
N VAL A 1176 46.31 42.03 58.55
CA VAL A 1176 45.98 40.98 59.57
C VAL A 1176 46.62 39.61 59.21
N LEU A 1177 46.94 38.79 60.22
CA LEU A 1177 47.48 37.41 60.13
C LEU A 1177 46.32 36.38 59.91
N CYS A 1178 46.41 35.29 59.14
CA CYS A 1178 47.41 34.21 58.96
C CYS A 1178 47.26 33.01 59.95
N THR A 1179 47.05 31.78 59.42
CA THR A 1179 47.33 30.50 60.12
C THR A 1179 47.34 29.26 59.18
N ALA A 1180 48.43 28.46 59.25
CA ALA A 1180 48.56 26.99 59.08
C ALA A 1180 47.99 26.19 57.85
N HIS A 1181 48.79 26.06 56.77
CA HIS A 1181 49.68 24.91 56.38
C HIS A 1181 49.27 23.39 56.55
N PRO A 1182 49.97 22.37 55.94
CA PRO A 1182 49.63 21.82 54.59
C PRO A 1182 49.81 20.26 54.40
N TYR A 1183 50.06 19.82 53.14
CA TYR A 1183 50.50 18.50 52.59
C TYR A 1183 49.40 17.56 52.01
N LEU A 1184 49.59 16.78 50.93
CA LEU A 1184 50.78 16.50 50.06
C LEU A 1184 50.35 16.23 48.57
N LEU A 1185 51.31 16.17 47.63
CA LEU A 1185 51.19 16.09 46.15
C LEU A 1185 52.30 15.13 45.57
N PRO A 1186 52.65 15.10 44.27
CA PRO A 1186 51.90 14.66 43.07
C PRO A 1186 52.71 13.68 42.17
N THR A 1187 52.20 13.29 40.99
CA THR A 1187 52.96 13.36 39.70
C THR A 1187 52.11 13.03 38.46
N ILE A 1188 52.22 13.87 37.41
CA ILE A 1188 52.15 13.58 35.95
C ILE A 1188 52.18 14.94 35.22
N ALA A 1189 53.24 15.20 34.43
CA ALA A 1189 53.27 16.22 33.37
C ALA A 1189 54.63 16.24 32.63
N SER A 1190 54.71 15.67 31.42
CA SER A 1190 55.71 16.06 30.40
C SER A 1190 55.36 15.50 29.01
N THR A 1191 55.87 16.14 27.96
CA THR A 1191 55.99 15.64 26.58
C THR A 1191 54.73 15.05 25.91
N TYR A 1192 53.86 15.92 25.38
CA TYR A 1192 53.04 15.60 24.21
C TYR A 1192 52.90 16.80 23.25
N LEU A 1193 54.01 17.21 22.63
CA LEU A 1193 54.05 18.39 21.74
C LEU A 1193 55.05 18.22 20.58
N ARG A 1194 54.98 17.10 19.82
CA ARG A 1194 55.85 16.89 18.65
C ARG A 1194 55.36 15.97 17.51
N LEU A 1195 54.05 15.67 17.41
CA LEU A 1195 53.49 14.78 16.37
C LEU A 1195 52.34 15.42 15.57
N LEU A 1196 52.53 16.65 15.08
CA LEU A 1196 51.55 17.32 14.18
C LEU A 1196 52.20 18.19 13.08
N ARG A 1197 53.41 17.85 12.65
CA ARG A 1197 54.05 18.39 11.44
C ARG A 1197 54.91 17.34 10.75
N LEU A 1198 54.37 16.68 9.73
CA LEU A 1198 55.01 16.04 8.55
C LEU A 1198 54.09 14.95 7.97
N TRP A 1199 53.03 15.33 7.23
CA TRP A 1199 52.25 14.36 6.43
C TRP A 1199 51.67 15.00 5.15
N ARG A 1200 52.56 15.38 4.23
CA ARG A 1200 52.28 15.68 2.81
C ARG A 1200 53.59 15.66 2.02
N ALA A 1201 53.52 15.15 0.77
CA ALA A 1201 54.64 14.93 -0.17
C ALA A 1201 55.63 13.81 0.23
N ARG A 1202 56.17 12.97 -0.68
CA ARG A 1202 55.73 12.57 -2.05
C ARG A 1202 56.52 11.32 -2.53
N SER A 1203 55.95 10.56 -3.46
CA SER A 1203 56.62 9.84 -4.57
C SER A 1203 57.60 8.64 -4.37
N ILE A 1204 57.19 7.50 -4.96
CA ILE A 1204 57.90 6.73 -6.03
C ILE A 1204 58.97 5.64 -5.69
N SER A 1205 58.90 4.57 -6.50
CA SER A 1205 59.90 3.54 -6.89
C SER A 1205 60.45 2.50 -5.89
N ASP A 1206 59.90 1.27 -6.01
CA ASP A 1206 60.56 0.12 -6.66
C ASP A 1206 61.29 -1.03 -5.92
N PHE A 1207 61.04 -2.21 -6.53
CA PHE A 1207 61.88 -3.42 -6.72
C PHE A 1207 62.04 -4.50 -5.61
N TYR A 1208 61.50 -5.69 -5.95
CA TYR A 1208 62.02 -7.07 -5.74
C TYR A 1208 62.44 -7.51 -4.31
N THR A 1209 62.11 -8.73 -3.85
CA THR A 1209 62.40 -10.00 -4.55
C THR A 1209 61.43 -11.14 -4.17
N LYS A 1210 61.38 -12.20 -5.00
CA LYS A 1210 60.60 -13.44 -4.80
C LYS A 1210 61.32 -14.43 -3.86
N VAL A 1211 60.58 -15.39 -3.28
CA VAL A 1211 60.66 -16.87 -3.54
C VAL A 1211 59.92 -17.67 -2.45
N CYS A 1212 58.71 -18.15 -2.78
CA CYS A 1212 58.27 -19.57 -2.93
C CYS A 1212 59.01 -20.75 -2.22
N PRO A 1213 58.44 -21.98 -2.19
CA PRO A 1213 57.04 -22.41 -2.47
C PRO A 1213 56.44 -23.50 -1.52
N SER A 1214 55.16 -23.84 -1.76
CA SER A 1214 54.49 -25.16 -1.54
C SER A 1214 54.34 -25.70 -0.10
N GLN A 1215 53.28 -26.46 0.22
CA GLN A 1215 52.20 -27.01 -0.63
C GLN A 1215 50.85 -26.31 -0.43
#